data_AF-A0A8C6E8L2-F1
#
_entry.id   AF-A0A8C6E8L2-F1
#
_cell.length_a   1.000
_cell.length_b   1.000
_cell.length_c   1.000
_cell.angle_alpha   90.00
_cell.angle_beta   90.00
_cell.angle_gamma   90.00
#
_symmetry.space_group_name_H-M   'P 1'
#
loop_
_entity.id
_entity.type
_entity.pdbx_description
1 polymer ?
#
loop_
_entity_poly.entity_id
_entity_poly.type
_entity_poly.pdbx_seq_one_letter_code
_entity_poly.pdbx_strand_id
1 'polypeptide(L)'
;MGKEKRLLPIKEAFQLAQQPHQNQAKLVVALNRTYGLVDDKTGFHEEFVHYLKYAMVVYKREPAVERVIEFAAKFVTSFHQSDVEKDEEEEEEDGGILNYLLTFLLKSHEANSNAVRFRACQLINKLLGNMPENAQIDDDLFDKINEAMLIRLKDKIPNVRIQAVLALSRLQDPKDDECSVVNAYATLIENDSNPEVRRAVLSCIAPSAKTLPKIVGRTKDVKETVRKLAYQVLAEKVHMRALSIAQRVMLLQQGLNDRSDAVKQAMQKHLLQGWLHFTEGNILELLHRLDVENSSEVAVSVLNALFSVTPLNELAEICKNSDGRKLIPADALTPEIALYWRVLCEHLKSKGEEGEEFLEQILPEPVVYAEYLRSYIQSIPVVNEEQRGDFSYIGNLMTKEFIGQQLILIIKSLDTNEEGGRKRLLAILQEILTLPTTPISLISFLVERLLHIIIDDNKRIQIVTEIISEIRAPIVTVGVNNDPADARKKELKMAEIKVKLIEAKDSLENCITLQDFHRASELKEEIKALEDAKINLLKETEQHEIKEVHIEKNDAETLQKCLILCYELLKQMSTSTGIGATMDGIIESLILPGIINVHPVVRNLAVLCLGCCGLQNQDFASKHFVLLLQVLQIDDVTIKISALKAIFDQLMTFGFEPFKTKKIKATQKEGAEINSNEEPESKESEEETAIAKNVLKLLSDLLDSEVSELRTGAAEGLAKLMFSGLLVSSRILSHLVLLWYNPVTEEDVRLRHCLGVFFPMFAYASRTNQECFEEAFLPTLQTLASAPASSPLAEIDITNVAELLVDLTRPSGLNPQAKNSQDYQALTVHDNLAMKICNEILTCPHSPEVRVYTKALSSLELSSDLAKDLLVVLNEILEQVKDRTCLRALEKIKIQLEKGIKEHSDQAVAAQDDITTMTVLQSEDEKNKDVYITPVKEVKATRTKSTQQKTNRGRRKVIASARTNRRRQTVEAEANSERYAMYIWNM
;
A
#
# COMPACT_ATOMS: atom_id res chain seq x y z
N MET A 1 14.33 -46.47 67.44
CA MET A 1 14.64 -45.03 67.39
C MET A 1 14.94 -44.65 65.95
N GLY A 2 14.02 -43.95 65.27
CA GLY A 2 14.31 -43.36 63.96
C GLY A 2 15.08 -42.05 64.13
N LYS A 3 15.91 -41.66 63.15
CA LYS A 3 16.53 -40.33 63.16
C LYS A 3 15.45 -39.26 62.99
N GLU A 4 15.38 -38.33 63.93
CA GLU A 4 14.61 -37.10 63.77
C GLU A 4 15.07 -36.39 62.49
N LYS A 5 14.13 -36.13 61.57
CA LYS A 5 14.41 -35.37 60.36
C LYS A 5 14.40 -33.90 60.74
N ARG A 6 15.59 -33.34 61.01
CA ARG A 6 15.81 -31.91 61.29
C ARG A 6 14.90 -31.05 60.39
N LEU A 7 14.03 -30.26 61.02
CA LEU A 7 13.12 -29.34 60.32
C LEU A 7 13.94 -28.31 59.52
N LEU A 8 13.37 -27.86 58.40
CA LEU A 8 14.02 -26.89 57.52
C LEU A 8 13.51 -25.48 57.91
N PRO A 9 14.34 -24.62 58.52
CA PRO A 9 13.93 -23.25 58.84
C PRO A 9 13.84 -22.40 57.56
N ILE A 10 12.98 -21.37 57.60
CA ILE A 10 12.68 -20.49 56.45
C ILE A 10 13.95 -19.93 55.80
N LYS A 11 14.91 -19.48 56.62
CA LYS A 11 16.20 -18.96 56.16
C LYS A 11 17.00 -19.98 55.33
N GLU A 12 17.10 -21.23 55.78
CA GLU A 12 17.80 -22.29 55.03
C GLU A 12 17.02 -22.66 53.77
N ALA A 13 15.69 -22.72 53.83
CA ALA A 13 14.85 -22.95 52.64
C ALA A 13 15.08 -21.86 51.57
N PHE A 14 15.12 -20.58 51.96
CA PHE A 14 15.33 -19.45 51.05
C PHE A 14 16.77 -19.43 50.49
N GLN A 15 17.77 -19.75 51.31
CA GLN A 15 19.17 -19.89 50.85
C GLN A 15 19.35 -21.05 49.87
N LEU A 16 18.67 -22.18 50.08
CA LEU A 16 18.67 -23.31 49.15
C LEU A 16 17.89 -22.97 47.86
N ALA A 17 16.76 -22.27 47.95
CA ALA A 17 15.98 -21.84 46.79
C ALA A 17 16.75 -20.92 45.83
N GLN A 18 17.73 -20.15 46.32
CA GLN A 18 18.60 -19.33 45.47
C GLN A 18 19.49 -20.16 44.53
N GLN A 19 19.70 -21.45 44.77
CA GLN A 19 20.65 -22.28 44.01
C GLN A 19 20.06 -22.76 42.65
N PRO A 20 20.80 -22.69 41.52
CA PRO A 20 20.25 -23.03 40.19
C PRO A 20 19.77 -24.47 40.01
N HIS A 21 20.34 -25.43 40.74
CA HIS A 21 20.07 -26.87 40.55
C HIS A 21 19.29 -27.50 41.71
N GLN A 22 18.78 -26.69 42.64
CA GLN A 22 18.02 -27.19 43.78
C GLN A 22 16.56 -27.44 43.39
N ASN A 23 16.05 -28.63 43.73
CA ASN A 23 14.67 -29.01 43.42
C ASN A 23 13.68 -28.27 44.37
N GLN A 24 12.93 -27.31 43.83
CA GLN A 24 11.97 -26.51 44.59
C GLN A 24 10.85 -27.36 45.22
N ALA A 25 10.32 -28.39 44.54
CA ALA A 25 9.25 -29.23 45.09
C ALA A 25 9.71 -29.99 46.36
N LYS A 26 10.98 -30.42 46.42
CA LYS A 26 11.57 -30.99 47.64
C LYS A 26 11.73 -29.96 48.76
N LEU A 27 11.97 -28.69 48.45
CA LEU A 27 11.98 -27.61 49.44
C LEU A 27 10.57 -27.28 49.94
N VAL A 28 9.55 -27.28 49.06
CA VAL A 28 8.15 -27.08 49.45
C VAL A 28 7.72 -28.19 50.41
N VAL A 29 7.86 -29.46 50.04
CA VAL A 29 7.51 -30.60 50.94
C VAL A 29 8.32 -30.60 52.25
N ALA A 30 9.54 -30.05 52.26
CA ALA A 30 10.32 -29.89 53.49
C ALA A 30 9.80 -28.74 54.38
N LEU A 31 9.45 -27.59 53.79
CA LEU A 31 8.97 -26.42 54.52
C LEU A 31 7.49 -26.55 54.93
N ASN A 32 6.64 -27.24 54.16
CA ASN A 32 5.26 -27.59 54.55
C ASN A 32 5.26 -28.47 55.82
N ARG A 33 6.25 -29.37 55.96
CA ARG A 33 6.44 -30.13 57.21
C ARG A 33 6.88 -29.26 58.38
N THR A 34 7.69 -28.22 58.15
CA THR A 34 7.99 -27.24 59.20
C THR A 34 6.71 -26.47 59.58
N TYR A 35 5.93 -25.97 58.61
CA TYR A 35 4.67 -25.24 58.87
C TYR A 35 3.63 -26.06 59.63
N GLY A 36 3.44 -27.33 59.25
CA GLY A 36 2.51 -28.24 59.92
C GLY A 36 2.94 -28.69 61.31
N LEU A 37 4.24 -28.57 61.67
CA LEU A 37 4.81 -28.98 62.97
C LEU A 37 5.19 -27.80 63.88
N VAL A 38 4.79 -26.58 63.53
CA VAL A 38 4.93 -25.39 64.37
C VAL A 38 3.55 -24.99 64.88
N ASP A 39 3.43 -24.86 66.20
CA ASP A 39 2.17 -24.47 66.86
C ASP A 39 1.86 -22.97 66.64
N ASP A 40 2.88 -22.11 66.76
CA ASP A 40 2.80 -20.67 66.49
C ASP A 40 2.85 -20.36 64.98
N LYS A 41 1.68 -20.39 64.33
CA LYS A 41 1.53 -20.02 62.91
C LYS A 41 1.95 -18.57 62.66
N THR A 42 1.58 -17.65 63.54
CA THR A 42 1.81 -16.21 63.39
C THR A 42 3.31 -15.88 63.38
N GLY A 43 4.10 -16.45 64.28
CA GLY A 43 5.55 -16.32 64.30
C GLY A 43 6.22 -16.87 63.04
N PHE A 44 5.71 -17.98 62.48
CA PHE A 44 6.15 -18.48 61.18
C PHE A 44 5.81 -17.50 60.04
N HIS A 45 4.58 -16.93 60.03
CA HIS A 45 4.16 -15.96 59.03
C HIS A 45 5.03 -14.69 59.06
N GLU A 46 5.36 -14.19 60.26
CA GLU A 46 6.28 -13.06 60.45
C GLU A 46 7.71 -13.37 60.00
N GLU A 47 8.29 -14.52 60.36
CA GLU A 47 9.61 -14.93 59.91
C GLU A 47 9.65 -15.09 58.37
N PHE A 48 8.57 -15.61 57.77
CA PHE A 48 8.46 -15.78 56.32
C PHE A 48 8.48 -14.44 55.59
N VAL A 49 7.67 -13.49 56.04
CA VAL A 49 7.64 -12.12 55.50
C VAL A 49 8.95 -11.37 55.79
N HIS A 50 9.61 -11.62 56.93
CA HIS A 50 10.93 -11.06 57.23
C HIS A 50 11.98 -11.45 56.19
N TYR A 51 12.13 -12.75 55.88
CA TYR A 51 13.10 -13.18 54.86
C TYR A 51 12.68 -12.84 53.42
N LEU A 52 11.38 -12.73 53.13
CA LEU A 52 10.88 -12.33 51.81
C LEU A 52 11.21 -10.87 51.47
N LYS A 53 11.25 -9.96 52.46
CA LYS A 53 11.64 -8.55 52.26
C LYS A 53 13.01 -8.38 51.59
N TYR A 54 13.96 -9.27 51.85
CA TYR A 54 15.28 -9.28 51.18
C TYR A 54 15.20 -9.49 49.66
N ALA A 55 14.22 -10.26 49.18
CA ALA A 55 13.95 -10.41 47.75
C ALA A 55 13.15 -9.21 47.18
N MET A 56 12.24 -8.65 47.98
CA MET A 56 11.36 -7.55 47.56
C MET A 56 12.07 -6.22 47.29
N VAL A 57 13.21 -5.95 47.96
CA VAL A 57 13.99 -4.72 47.73
C VAL A 57 14.85 -4.73 46.46
N VAL A 58 14.86 -5.82 45.68
CA VAL A 58 15.70 -5.95 44.47
C VAL A 58 14.87 -5.82 43.18
N TYR A 59 14.90 -4.65 42.55
CA TYR A 59 14.17 -4.37 41.29
C TYR A 59 14.71 -5.17 40.09
N LYS A 60 16.03 -5.34 40.00
CA LYS A 60 16.70 -6.07 38.92
C LYS A 60 16.28 -7.54 38.95
N ARG A 61 15.99 -8.14 37.79
CA ARG A 61 15.56 -9.54 37.66
C ARG A 61 16.73 -10.53 37.77
N GLU A 62 17.34 -10.57 38.95
CA GLU A 62 18.48 -11.44 39.23
C GLU A 62 18.01 -12.90 39.46
N PRO A 63 18.62 -13.92 38.82
CA PRO A 63 18.09 -15.29 38.86
C PRO A 63 17.95 -15.90 40.26
N ALA A 64 18.77 -15.48 41.24
CA ALA A 64 18.63 -15.91 42.62
C ALA A 64 17.36 -15.35 43.28
N VAL A 65 17.03 -14.08 43.02
CA VAL A 65 15.82 -13.41 43.51
C VAL A 65 14.58 -13.98 42.84
N GLU A 66 14.59 -14.14 41.51
CA GLU A 66 13.47 -14.74 40.78
C GLU A 66 13.16 -16.17 41.29
N ARG A 67 14.19 -16.99 41.62
CA ARG A 67 13.98 -18.32 42.21
C ARG A 67 13.42 -18.31 43.64
N VAL A 68 13.74 -17.31 44.46
CA VAL A 68 13.15 -17.16 45.80
C VAL A 68 11.70 -16.71 45.71
N ILE A 69 11.39 -15.73 44.85
CA ILE A 69 10.02 -15.28 44.56
C ILE A 69 9.16 -16.45 44.03
N GLU A 70 9.70 -17.24 43.11
CA GLU A 70 9.07 -18.45 42.57
C GLU A 70 8.84 -19.53 43.63
N PHE A 71 9.83 -19.77 44.50
CA PHE A 71 9.72 -20.74 45.60
C PHE A 71 8.67 -20.31 46.62
N ALA A 72 8.67 -19.04 47.02
CA ALA A 72 7.71 -18.49 47.98
C ALA A 72 6.27 -18.61 47.46
N ALA A 73 6.02 -18.25 46.20
CA ALA A 73 4.70 -18.38 45.59
C ALA A 73 4.22 -19.84 45.52
N LYS A 74 5.10 -20.79 45.14
CA LYS A 74 4.78 -22.23 45.12
C LYS A 74 4.54 -22.82 46.50
N PHE A 75 5.32 -22.42 47.49
CA PHE A 75 5.15 -22.87 48.87
C PHE A 75 3.78 -22.44 49.40
N VAL A 76 3.46 -21.15 49.33
CA VAL A 76 2.21 -20.59 49.87
C VAL A 76 0.96 -21.11 49.15
N THR A 77 1.02 -21.36 47.83
CA THR A 77 -0.12 -21.92 47.09
C THR A 77 -0.24 -23.45 47.17
N SER A 78 0.78 -24.17 47.63
CA SER A 78 0.74 -25.64 47.73
C SER A 78 -0.30 -26.16 48.74
N PHE A 79 -0.74 -25.32 49.67
CA PHE A 79 -1.82 -25.63 50.63
C PHE A 79 -3.22 -25.56 50.01
N HIS A 80 -3.36 -25.13 48.75
CA HIS A 80 -4.63 -25.07 48.01
C HIS A 80 -4.57 -25.89 46.70
N GLN A 81 -3.60 -26.80 46.56
CA GLN A 81 -3.39 -27.64 45.37
C GLN A 81 -3.64 -29.14 45.63
N SER A 82 -4.24 -29.49 46.78
CA SER A 82 -4.50 -30.88 47.17
C SER A 82 -5.99 -31.19 47.12
N ASP A 83 -6.42 -31.87 46.04
CA ASP A 83 -7.75 -32.48 45.88
C ASP A 83 -7.92 -33.72 46.79
N VAL A 84 -7.55 -33.59 48.07
CA VAL A 84 -7.72 -34.64 49.07
C VAL A 84 -8.93 -34.27 49.91
N GLU A 85 -9.94 -35.13 49.87
CA GLU A 85 -11.03 -35.19 50.85
C GLU A 85 -10.39 -35.30 52.25
N LYS A 86 -10.31 -34.15 52.94
CA LYS A 86 -9.98 -34.01 54.35
C LYS A 86 -11.24 -33.54 55.05
N ASP A 87 -11.50 -34.11 56.22
CA ASP A 87 -12.68 -33.82 57.02
C ASP A 87 -12.79 -32.30 57.33
N GLU A 88 -14.01 -31.79 57.36
CA GLU A 88 -14.37 -30.35 57.40
C GLU A 88 -14.08 -29.67 58.76
N GLU A 89 -13.11 -30.18 59.53
CA GLU A 89 -12.83 -29.81 60.93
C GLU A 89 -11.48 -29.07 61.14
N GLU A 90 -10.69 -28.82 60.09
CA GLU A 90 -9.42 -28.05 60.13
C GLU A 90 -9.46 -26.76 59.27
N GLU A 91 -10.52 -25.96 59.33
CA GLU A 91 -10.47 -24.57 58.84
C GLU A 91 -9.65 -23.69 59.80
N GLU A 92 -8.45 -23.23 59.40
CA GLU A 92 -7.68 -22.23 60.16
C GLU A 92 -8.45 -20.89 60.17
N GLU A 93 -9.14 -20.55 61.28
CA GLU A 93 -10.01 -19.35 61.43
C GLU A 93 -9.35 -18.02 61.00
N ASP A 94 -8.01 -17.94 61.00
CA ASP A 94 -7.20 -16.77 60.61
C ASP A 94 -6.89 -16.69 59.08
N GLY A 95 -7.43 -17.60 58.26
CA GLY A 95 -7.27 -17.61 56.80
C GLY A 95 -5.87 -18.00 56.28
N GLY A 96 -5.00 -18.46 57.18
CA GLY A 96 -3.71 -19.07 56.87
C GLY A 96 -2.67 -18.16 56.17
N ILE A 97 -1.55 -18.80 55.78
CA ILE A 97 -0.36 -18.09 55.27
C ILE A 97 -0.59 -17.35 53.93
N LEU A 98 -1.58 -17.75 53.13
CA LEU A 98 -1.92 -17.05 51.88
C LEU A 98 -2.55 -15.68 52.17
N ASN A 99 -3.58 -15.63 53.02
CA ASN A 99 -4.29 -14.38 53.33
C ASN A 99 -3.39 -13.43 54.11
N TYR A 100 -2.54 -13.94 55.01
CA TYR A 100 -1.49 -13.16 55.66
C TYR A 100 -0.51 -12.53 54.66
N LEU A 101 0.01 -13.34 53.71
CA LEU A 101 0.96 -12.85 52.72
C LEU A 101 0.30 -11.82 51.79
N LEU A 102 -0.88 -12.10 51.23
CA LEU A 102 -1.61 -11.16 50.38
C LEU A 102 -1.88 -9.85 51.13
N THR A 103 -2.36 -9.91 52.38
CA THR A 103 -2.55 -8.73 53.25
C THR A 103 -1.26 -7.91 53.43
N PHE A 104 -0.11 -8.56 53.62
CA PHE A 104 1.19 -7.87 53.69
C PHE A 104 1.60 -7.23 52.35
N LEU A 105 1.37 -7.91 51.22
CA LEU A 105 1.70 -7.41 49.89
C LEU A 105 0.82 -6.20 49.50
N LEU A 106 -0.46 -6.25 49.85
CA LEU A 106 -1.41 -5.14 49.70
C LEU A 106 -0.96 -3.93 50.53
N LYS A 107 -0.66 -4.11 51.83
CA LYS A 107 -0.07 -3.06 52.68
C LYS A 107 1.29 -2.52 52.15
N SER A 108 1.95 -3.25 51.24
CA SER A 108 3.23 -2.87 50.63
C SER A 108 3.12 -2.27 49.23
N HIS A 109 1.93 -2.25 48.60
CA HIS A 109 1.80 -1.87 47.18
C HIS A 109 2.04 -0.37 46.89
N GLU A 110 2.03 0.49 47.91
CA GLU A 110 2.28 1.96 47.80
C GLU A 110 3.75 2.34 48.11
N ALA A 111 4.62 1.38 48.46
CA ALA A 111 5.96 1.67 48.96
C ALA A 111 6.78 2.60 48.03
N ASN A 112 7.51 3.56 48.61
CA ASN A 112 8.30 4.53 47.82
C ASN A 112 9.24 3.85 46.80
N SER A 113 9.90 2.76 47.22
CA SER A 113 10.77 1.93 46.39
C SER A 113 10.05 1.26 45.23
N ASN A 114 10.52 1.54 44.01
CA ASN A 114 10.08 0.88 42.78
C ASN A 114 10.33 -0.64 42.79
N ALA A 115 11.35 -1.11 43.51
CA ALA A 115 11.62 -2.52 43.71
C ALA A 115 10.47 -3.20 44.47
N VAL A 116 10.07 -2.61 45.60
CA VAL A 116 9.04 -3.18 46.49
C VAL A 116 7.69 -3.21 45.78
N ARG A 117 7.30 -2.14 45.08
CA ARG A 117 6.06 -2.12 44.27
C ARG A 117 6.05 -3.15 43.15
N PHE A 118 7.16 -3.29 42.42
CA PHE A 118 7.32 -4.30 41.38
C PHE A 118 7.20 -5.72 41.95
N ARG A 119 7.88 -6.00 43.07
CA ARG A 119 7.90 -7.31 43.71
C ARG A 119 6.58 -7.65 44.41
N ALA A 120 5.87 -6.67 44.97
CA ALA A 120 4.52 -6.85 45.50
C ALA A 120 3.54 -7.29 44.41
N CYS A 121 3.46 -6.55 43.31
CA CYS A 121 2.62 -6.92 42.16
C CYS A 121 3.06 -8.26 41.54
N GLN A 122 4.37 -8.53 41.45
CA GLN A 122 4.88 -9.81 40.94
C GLN A 122 4.50 -11.00 41.84
N LEU A 123 4.52 -10.82 43.16
CA LEU A 123 4.12 -11.87 44.10
C LEU A 123 2.61 -12.11 44.03
N ILE A 124 1.78 -11.06 44.01
CA ILE A 124 0.32 -11.18 43.83
C ILE A 124 0.02 -11.93 42.51
N ASN A 125 0.59 -11.49 41.39
CA ASN A 125 0.54 -12.19 40.09
C ASN A 125 0.89 -13.69 40.21
N LYS A 126 1.99 -14.03 40.89
CA LYS A 126 2.44 -15.41 41.02
C LYS A 126 1.64 -16.27 42.01
N LEU A 127 0.99 -15.66 42.99
CA LEU A 127 0.06 -16.35 43.88
C LEU A 127 -1.24 -16.67 43.11
N LEU A 128 -1.86 -15.66 42.49
CA LEU A 128 -3.05 -15.82 41.64
C LEU A 128 -2.81 -16.81 40.48
N GLY A 129 -1.64 -16.76 39.84
CA GLY A 129 -1.29 -17.65 38.73
C GLY A 129 -0.90 -19.08 39.11
N ASN A 130 -0.65 -19.37 40.39
CA ASN A 130 -0.32 -20.73 40.86
C ASN A 130 -1.52 -21.45 41.53
N MET A 131 -2.60 -20.75 41.88
CA MET A 131 -3.80 -21.39 42.44
C MET A 131 -4.58 -22.16 41.35
N PRO A 132 -5.28 -23.26 41.69
CA PRO A 132 -6.17 -23.96 40.77
C PRO A 132 -7.24 -23.08 40.11
N GLU A 133 -7.87 -23.59 39.05
CA GLU A 133 -8.93 -22.89 38.32
C GLU A 133 -10.21 -22.70 39.15
N ASN A 134 -10.52 -23.67 40.01
CA ASN A 134 -11.64 -23.71 40.97
C ASN A 134 -11.34 -23.05 42.33
N ALA A 135 -10.15 -22.50 42.54
CA ALA A 135 -9.77 -21.91 43.82
C ALA A 135 -10.56 -20.62 44.10
N GLN A 136 -11.24 -20.58 45.24
CA GLN A 136 -11.95 -19.40 45.73
C GLN A 136 -11.02 -18.54 46.60
N ILE A 137 -11.33 -17.25 46.67
CA ILE A 137 -10.68 -16.26 47.54
C ILE A 137 -11.83 -15.54 48.25
N ASP A 138 -11.65 -15.19 49.52
CA ASP A 138 -12.54 -14.29 50.26
C ASP A 138 -12.85 -13.01 49.46
N ASP A 139 -14.14 -12.65 49.33
CA ASP A 139 -14.59 -11.51 48.53
C ASP A 139 -13.96 -10.19 49.01
N ASP A 140 -13.85 -10.04 50.32
CA ASP A 140 -13.28 -8.86 50.97
C ASP A 140 -11.78 -8.72 50.59
N LEU A 141 -11.05 -9.83 50.41
CA LEU A 141 -9.67 -9.87 49.92
C LEU A 141 -9.57 -9.74 48.38
N PHE A 142 -10.53 -10.30 47.63
CA PHE A 142 -10.64 -10.14 46.17
C PHE A 142 -10.75 -8.67 45.77
N ASP A 143 -11.67 -7.92 46.40
CA ASP A 143 -11.88 -6.50 46.11
C ASP A 143 -10.64 -5.66 46.45
N LYS A 144 -10.00 -5.93 47.59
CA LYS A 144 -8.73 -5.27 47.97
C LYS A 144 -7.61 -5.55 46.95
N ILE A 145 -7.54 -6.75 46.37
CA ILE A 145 -6.58 -7.08 45.29
C ILE A 145 -6.94 -6.34 44.00
N ASN A 146 -8.21 -6.31 43.63
CA ASN A 146 -8.70 -5.64 42.43
C ASN A 146 -8.39 -4.14 42.48
N GLU A 147 -8.82 -3.44 43.54
CA GLU A 147 -8.51 -2.02 43.77
C GLU A 147 -6.99 -1.79 43.77
N ALA A 148 -6.24 -2.54 44.58
CA ALA A 148 -4.80 -2.35 44.73
C ALA A 148 -4.03 -2.49 43.42
N MET A 149 -4.46 -3.39 42.52
CA MET A 149 -3.84 -3.57 41.21
C MET A 149 -4.36 -2.56 40.17
N LEU A 150 -5.64 -2.17 40.21
CA LEU A 150 -6.20 -1.10 39.37
C LEU A 150 -5.51 0.27 39.63
N ILE A 151 -5.11 0.55 40.88
CA ILE A 151 -4.28 1.73 41.19
C ILE A 151 -2.86 1.53 40.60
N ARG A 152 -2.28 0.32 40.69
CA ARG A 152 -0.94 0.02 40.13
C ARG A 152 -0.89 -0.07 38.61
N LEU A 153 -2.02 -0.21 37.92
CA LEU A 153 -2.12 0.05 36.47
C LEU A 153 -1.75 1.49 36.09
N LYS A 154 -1.77 2.43 37.04
CA LYS A 154 -1.39 3.85 36.84
C LYS A 154 0.02 4.17 37.37
N ASP A 155 0.83 3.17 37.72
CA ASP A 155 2.17 3.37 38.28
C ASP A 155 3.15 4.02 37.27
N LYS A 156 4.01 4.93 37.76
CA LYS A 156 5.03 5.60 36.95
C LYS A 156 6.03 4.64 36.28
N ILE A 157 6.24 3.45 36.84
CA ILE A 157 7.23 2.46 36.40
C ILE A 157 6.56 1.38 35.53
N PRO A 158 6.88 1.25 34.23
CA PRO A 158 6.21 0.30 33.33
C PRO A 158 6.25 -1.16 33.80
N ASN A 159 7.36 -1.61 34.40
CA ASN A 159 7.45 -2.98 34.94
C ASN A 159 6.48 -3.24 36.10
N VAL A 160 6.09 -2.22 36.88
CA VAL A 160 5.04 -2.36 37.91
C VAL A 160 3.69 -2.51 37.24
N ARG A 161 3.38 -1.67 36.23
CA ARG A 161 2.15 -1.78 35.43
C ARG A 161 2.02 -3.16 34.77
N ILE A 162 3.09 -3.70 34.18
CA ILE A 162 3.11 -5.07 33.61
C ILE A 162 2.72 -6.13 34.66
N GLN A 163 3.22 -6.04 35.90
CA GLN A 163 2.86 -7.03 36.93
C GLN A 163 1.44 -6.82 37.46
N ALA A 164 0.95 -5.58 37.56
CA ALA A 164 -0.44 -5.30 37.91
C ALA A 164 -1.42 -5.78 36.83
N VAL A 165 -1.09 -5.62 35.54
CA VAL A 165 -1.82 -6.23 34.42
C VAL A 165 -1.85 -7.74 34.59
N LEU A 166 -0.70 -8.41 34.74
CA LEU A 166 -0.65 -9.87 34.87
C LEU A 166 -1.42 -10.37 36.11
N ALA A 167 -1.38 -9.66 37.24
CA ALA A 167 -2.18 -9.99 38.43
C ALA A 167 -3.69 -9.93 38.17
N LEU A 168 -4.17 -8.85 37.53
CA LEU A 168 -5.59 -8.69 37.19
C LEU A 168 -6.10 -9.67 36.12
N SER A 169 -5.23 -10.45 35.47
CA SER A 169 -5.62 -11.28 34.31
C SER A 169 -6.69 -12.33 34.63
N ARG A 170 -6.69 -12.89 35.86
CA ARG A 170 -7.72 -13.81 36.36
C ARG A 170 -8.98 -13.12 36.90
N LEU A 171 -8.96 -11.79 37.04
CA LEU A 171 -10.00 -10.99 37.69
C LEU A 171 -10.83 -10.19 36.67
N GLN A 172 -10.80 -10.60 35.40
CA GLN A 172 -11.65 -10.08 34.33
C GLN A 172 -12.96 -10.89 34.27
N ASP A 173 -14.11 -10.21 34.28
CA ASP A 173 -15.35 -10.79 33.72
C ASP A 173 -15.61 -10.17 32.33
N PRO A 174 -15.58 -10.96 31.24
CA PRO A 174 -15.89 -10.48 29.89
C PRO A 174 -17.40 -10.43 29.58
N LYS A 175 -18.26 -10.86 30.51
CA LYS A 175 -19.74 -10.84 30.40
C LYS A 175 -20.35 -9.59 31.05
N ASP A 176 -19.70 -9.04 32.07
CA ASP A 176 -20.04 -7.76 32.66
C ASP A 176 -19.42 -6.63 31.82
N ASP A 177 -20.27 -5.85 31.14
CA ASP A 177 -19.83 -4.69 30.38
C ASP A 177 -19.19 -3.61 31.26
N GLU A 178 -19.54 -3.50 32.55
CA GLU A 178 -18.95 -2.52 33.46
C GLU A 178 -17.67 -3.00 34.16
N CYS A 179 -17.18 -4.21 33.83
CA CYS A 179 -16.00 -4.79 34.46
C CYS A 179 -14.78 -3.84 34.43
N SER A 180 -14.40 -3.35 35.61
CA SER A 180 -13.39 -2.31 35.80
C SER A 180 -12.02 -2.70 35.23
N VAL A 181 -11.66 -3.99 35.30
CA VAL A 181 -10.43 -4.54 34.73
C VAL A 181 -10.46 -4.49 33.20
N VAL A 182 -11.56 -4.91 32.57
CA VAL A 182 -11.71 -4.91 31.11
C VAL A 182 -11.70 -3.48 30.57
N ASN A 183 -12.37 -2.54 31.24
CA ASN A 183 -12.34 -1.12 30.93
C ASN A 183 -10.92 -0.51 31.05
N ALA A 184 -10.18 -0.85 32.11
CA ALA A 184 -8.79 -0.41 32.28
C ALA A 184 -7.83 -1.03 31.24
N TYR A 185 -8.00 -2.30 30.89
CA TYR A 185 -7.25 -2.97 29.82
C TYR A 185 -7.52 -2.34 28.46
N ALA A 186 -8.78 -2.09 28.10
CA ALA A 186 -9.17 -1.44 26.86
C ALA A 186 -8.59 -0.02 26.71
N THR A 187 -8.32 0.65 27.84
CA THR A 187 -7.62 1.94 27.88
C THR A 187 -6.10 1.76 27.71
N LEU A 188 -5.47 0.88 28.49
CA LEU A 188 -4.00 0.69 28.48
C LEU A 188 -3.47 0.11 27.16
N ILE A 189 -4.21 -0.80 26.53
CA ILE A 189 -3.79 -1.47 25.30
C ILE A 189 -3.60 -0.49 24.13
N GLU A 190 -4.27 0.66 24.17
CA GLU A 190 -4.08 1.75 23.20
C GLU A 190 -3.13 2.83 23.72
N ASN A 191 -3.35 3.29 24.96
CA ASN A 191 -2.82 4.57 25.44
C ASN A 191 -1.53 4.48 26.28
N ASP A 192 -1.08 3.29 26.70
CA ASP A 192 0.17 3.17 27.46
C ASP A 192 1.38 3.46 26.55
N SER A 193 2.21 4.43 26.92
CA SER A 193 3.40 4.80 26.14
C SER A 193 4.45 3.69 26.02
N ASN A 194 4.48 2.73 26.96
CA ASN A 194 5.42 1.63 26.96
C ASN A 194 4.86 0.40 26.20
N PRO A 195 5.57 -0.10 25.15
CA PRO A 195 5.05 -1.18 24.32
C PRO A 195 4.96 -2.52 25.06
N GLU A 196 5.80 -2.78 26.05
CA GLU A 196 5.73 -4.05 26.81
C GLU A 196 4.56 -4.05 27.80
N VAL A 197 4.03 -2.89 28.21
CA VAL A 197 2.73 -2.82 28.91
C VAL A 197 1.60 -3.15 27.95
N ARG A 198 1.52 -2.49 26.77
CA ARG A 198 0.50 -2.79 25.75
C ARG A 198 0.53 -4.27 25.33
N ARG A 199 1.73 -4.84 25.19
CA ARG A 199 1.97 -6.26 24.89
C ARG A 199 1.51 -7.19 26.02
N ALA A 200 1.76 -6.83 27.28
CA ALA A 200 1.27 -7.60 28.43
C ALA A 200 -0.26 -7.57 28.53
N VAL A 201 -0.89 -6.42 28.29
CA VAL A 201 -2.36 -6.32 28.23
C VAL A 201 -2.90 -7.18 27.10
N LEU A 202 -2.31 -7.09 25.90
CA LEU A 202 -2.69 -7.91 24.74
C LEU A 202 -2.59 -9.42 24.99
N SER A 203 -1.63 -9.90 25.80
CA SER A 203 -1.58 -11.32 26.21
C SER A 203 -2.63 -11.71 27.26
N CYS A 204 -3.08 -10.76 28.11
CA CYS A 204 -4.01 -11.02 29.22
C CYS A 204 -5.48 -10.81 28.84
N ILE A 205 -5.76 -9.85 27.96
CA ILE A 205 -7.12 -9.39 27.64
C ILE A 205 -7.99 -10.54 27.12
N ALA A 206 -9.17 -10.66 27.71
CA ALA A 206 -10.18 -11.63 27.31
C ALA A 206 -10.92 -11.13 26.05
N PRO A 207 -11.09 -11.96 25.00
CA PRO A 207 -11.90 -11.59 23.84
C PRO A 207 -13.40 -11.49 24.18
N SER A 208 -13.99 -10.35 23.85
CA SER A 208 -15.42 -10.05 23.91
C SER A 208 -15.78 -9.10 22.76
N ALA A 209 -17.07 -8.81 22.55
CA ALA A 209 -17.49 -7.81 21.55
C ALA A 209 -16.84 -6.43 21.80
N LYS A 210 -16.68 -6.05 23.08
CA LYS A 210 -16.10 -4.79 23.53
C LYS A 210 -14.57 -4.73 23.38
N THR A 211 -13.86 -5.85 23.59
CA THR A 211 -12.38 -5.88 23.49
C THR A 211 -11.85 -6.24 22.11
N LEU A 212 -12.61 -6.95 21.28
CA LEU A 212 -12.16 -7.42 19.97
C LEU A 212 -11.62 -6.30 19.05
N PRO A 213 -12.27 -5.11 18.93
CA PRO A 213 -11.72 -3.99 18.15
C PRO A 213 -10.36 -3.52 18.68
N LYS A 214 -10.15 -3.55 20.00
CA LYS A 214 -8.90 -3.15 20.67
C LYS A 214 -7.76 -4.15 20.42
N ILE A 215 -8.08 -5.45 20.44
CA ILE A 215 -7.17 -6.55 20.08
C ILE A 215 -6.78 -6.45 18.60
N VAL A 216 -7.75 -6.34 17.70
CA VAL A 216 -7.52 -6.18 16.25
C VAL A 216 -6.69 -4.93 15.95
N GLY A 217 -6.98 -3.81 16.62
CA GLY A 217 -6.22 -2.56 16.50
C GLY A 217 -4.73 -2.68 16.86
N ARG A 218 -4.32 -3.68 17.66
CA ARG A 218 -2.90 -3.93 17.96
C ARG A 218 -2.10 -4.53 16.82
N THR A 219 -2.73 -5.00 15.75
CA THR A 219 -2.00 -5.30 14.49
C THR A 219 -1.42 -4.05 13.83
N LYS A 220 -1.92 -2.85 14.18
CA LYS A 220 -1.43 -1.53 13.70
C LYS A 220 -0.49 -0.83 14.69
N ASP A 221 -0.02 -1.51 15.74
CA ASP A 221 0.84 -0.91 16.76
C ASP A 221 2.22 -0.47 16.21
N VAL A 222 2.73 0.66 16.68
CA VAL A 222 4.04 1.21 16.29
C VAL A 222 5.20 0.22 16.55
N LYS A 223 5.07 -0.74 17.47
CA LYS A 223 6.10 -1.74 17.76
C LYS A 223 5.76 -3.13 17.21
N GLU A 224 6.69 -3.67 16.45
CA GLU A 224 6.65 -5.00 15.82
C GLU A 224 6.29 -6.11 16.81
N THR A 225 6.86 -6.11 18.03
CA THR A 225 6.62 -7.15 19.05
C THR A 225 5.17 -7.18 19.56
N VAL A 226 4.44 -6.07 19.42
CA VAL A 226 3.00 -5.98 19.73
C VAL A 226 2.19 -6.48 18.54
N ARG A 227 2.48 -6.01 17.32
CA ARG A 227 1.82 -6.47 16.08
C ARG A 227 1.93 -7.99 15.88
N LYS A 228 3.14 -8.53 16.11
CA LYS A 228 3.44 -9.96 16.06
C LYS A 228 2.55 -10.76 17.03
N LEU A 229 2.43 -10.29 18.27
CA LEU A 229 1.61 -10.95 19.28
C LEU A 229 0.10 -10.83 18.97
N ALA A 230 -0.35 -9.73 18.34
CA ALA A 230 -1.75 -9.55 17.99
C ALA A 230 -2.25 -10.66 17.05
N TYR A 231 -1.48 -11.03 16.02
CA TYR A 231 -1.83 -12.15 15.14
C TYR A 231 -1.86 -13.51 15.86
N GLN A 232 -1.01 -13.72 16.87
CA GLN A 232 -1.02 -14.93 17.69
C GLN A 232 -2.26 -14.98 18.58
N VAL A 233 -2.57 -13.89 19.29
CA VAL A 233 -3.77 -13.78 20.16
C VAL A 233 -5.07 -13.89 19.36
N LEU A 234 -5.12 -13.33 18.15
CA LEU A 234 -6.27 -13.48 17.25
C LEU A 234 -6.44 -14.93 16.77
N ALA A 235 -5.35 -15.62 16.44
CA ALA A 235 -5.41 -17.03 16.02
C ALA A 235 -5.77 -17.98 17.16
N GLU A 236 -5.20 -17.76 18.35
CA GLU A 236 -5.22 -18.70 19.47
C GLU A 236 -6.40 -18.46 20.44
N LYS A 237 -7.00 -17.25 20.44
CA LYS A 237 -8.12 -16.91 21.32
C LYS A 237 -9.40 -16.42 20.62
N VAL A 238 -9.36 -16.08 19.32
CA VAL A 238 -10.53 -15.49 18.63
C VAL A 238 -11.02 -16.40 17.51
N HIS A 239 -12.22 -16.94 17.69
CA HIS A 239 -12.87 -17.77 16.68
C HIS A 239 -13.20 -16.96 15.41
N MET A 240 -12.92 -17.49 14.22
CA MET A 240 -13.05 -16.77 12.94
C MET A 240 -14.45 -16.17 12.69
N ARG A 241 -15.51 -16.79 13.22
CA ARG A 241 -16.90 -16.29 13.14
C ARG A 241 -17.14 -14.99 13.94
N ALA A 242 -16.30 -14.65 14.92
CA ALA A 242 -16.41 -13.40 15.69
C ALA A 242 -15.87 -12.18 14.94
N LEU A 243 -15.09 -12.40 13.88
CA LEU A 243 -14.57 -11.35 12.99
C LEU A 243 -15.53 -11.15 11.81
N SER A 244 -15.81 -9.89 11.45
CA SER A 244 -16.51 -9.56 10.21
C SER A 244 -15.66 -9.86 8.98
N ILE A 245 -16.27 -10.00 7.80
CA ILE A 245 -15.54 -10.31 6.55
C ILE A 245 -14.48 -9.24 6.26
N ALA A 246 -14.85 -7.96 6.34
CA ALA A 246 -13.91 -6.84 6.20
C ALA A 246 -12.75 -6.88 7.21
N GLN A 247 -12.99 -7.31 8.46
CA GLN A 247 -11.91 -7.52 9.43
C GLN A 247 -10.98 -8.68 9.04
N ARG A 248 -11.51 -9.78 8.49
CA ARG A 248 -10.70 -10.92 8.00
C ARG A 248 -9.79 -10.49 6.86
N VAL A 249 -10.35 -9.82 5.86
CA VAL A 249 -9.62 -9.27 4.71
C VAL A 249 -8.54 -8.29 5.17
N MET A 250 -8.88 -7.33 6.03
CA MET A 250 -7.91 -6.36 6.58
C MET A 250 -6.74 -7.06 7.30
N LEU A 251 -7.03 -8.07 8.14
CA LEU A 251 -5.99 -8.81 8.87
C LEU A 251 -5.03 -9.57 7.94
N LEU A 252 -5.54 -10.16 6.86
CA LEU A 252 -4.72 -10.85 5.86
C LEU A 252 -3.91 -9.86 5.02
N GLN A 253 -4.55 -8.82 4.47
CA GLN A 253 -3.89 -7.78 3.65
C GLN A 253 -2.78 -7.07 4.43
N GLN A 254 -3.07 -6.59 5.63
CA GLN A 254 -2.13 -5.87 6.48
C GLN A 254 -1.03 -6.80 7.03
N GLY A 255 -1.33 -8.09 7.21
CA GLY A 255 -0.36 -9.08 7.66
C GLY A 255 0.62 -9.52 6.58
N LEU A 256 0.16 -9.68 5.33
CA LEU A 256 1.03 -10.01 4.18
C LEU A 256 1.89 -8.82 3.76
N ASN A 257 1.31 -7.61 3.76
CA ASN A 257 1.96 -6.39 3.30
C ASN A 257 2.64 -5.60 4.45
N ASP A 258 2.93 -6.27 5.58
CA ASP A 258 3.62 -5.67 6.71
C ASP A 258 5.07 -5.27 6.37
N ARG A 259 5.59 -4.21 6.99
CA ARG A 259 6.99 -3.76 6.80
C ARG A 259 8.03 -4.73 7.42
N SER A 260 7.63 -5.70 8.24
CA SER A 260 8.53 -6.68 8.85
C SER A 260 8.10 -8.12 8.56
N ASP A 261 9.01 -8.90 7.97
CA ASP A 261 8.81 -10.32 7.67
C ASP A 261 8.57 -11.16 8.95
N ALA A 262 9.07 -10.70 10.11
CA ALA A 262 8.81 -11.32 11.40
C ALA A 262 7.33 -11.24 11.83
N VAL A 263 6.56 -10.32 11.24
CA VAL A 263 5.11 -10.17 11.41
C VAL A 263 4.34 -10.87 10.29
N LYS A 264 4.80 -10.80 9.02
CA LYS A 264 4.26 -11.62 7.93
C LYS A 264 4.25 -13.10 8.28
N GLN A 265 5.39 -13.62 8.73
CA GLN A 265 5.54 -15.00 9.17
C GLN A 265 4.62 -15.33 10.36
N ALA A 266 4.36 -14.39 11.26
CA ALA A 266 3.48 -14.63 12.41
C ALA A 266 2.01 -14.69 11.99
N MET A 267 1.55 -13.79 11.12
CA MET A 267 0.21 -13.85 10.55
C MET A 267 0.04 -15.14 9.73
N GLN A 268 0.97 -15.44 8.81
CA GLN A 268 0.92 -16.66 7.99
C GLN A 268 0.88 -17.94 8.86
N LYS A 269 1.81 -18.07 9.82
CA LYS A 269 1.96 -19.28 10.64
C LYS A 269 0.83 -19.47 11.67
N HIS A 270 0.33 -18.40 12.28
CA HIS A 270 -0.68 -18.52 13.33
C HIS A 270 -2.09 -18.27 12.77
N LEU A 271 -2.33 -17.12 12.15
CA LEU A 271 -3.69 -16.72 11.74
C LEU A 271 -4.16 -17.45 10.47
N LEU A 272 -3.39 -17.37 9.38
CA LEU A 272 -3.79 -17.96 8.09
C LEU A 272 -3.84 -19.49 8.15
N GLN A 273 -2.79 -20.13 8.69
CA GLN A 273 -2.79 -21.59 8.91
C GLN A 273 -3.82 -22.03 9.96
N GLY A 274 -4.10 -21.20 10.98
CA GLY A 274 -5.18 -21.46 11.94
C GLY A 274 -6.57 -21.43 11.30
N TRP A 275 -6.82 -20.49 10.37
CA TRP A 275 -8.07 -20.42 9.62
C TRP A 275 -8.20 -21.54 8.58
N LEU A 276 -7.10 -21.96 7.94
CA LEU A 276 -7.08 -23.13 7.07
C LEU A 276 -7.35 -24.43 7.84
N HIS A 277 -6.80 -24.56 9.06
CA HIS A 277 -7.13 -25.69 9.95
C HIS A 277 -8.61 -25.67 10.39
N PHE A 278 -9.16 -24.48 10.66
CA PHE A 278 -10.60 -24.29 10.95
C PHE A 278 -11.52 -24.62 9.76
N THR A 279 -11.02 -24.58 8.51
CA THR A 279 -11.72 -25.07 7.32
C THR A 279 -11.29 -26.48 6.91
N GLU A 280 -10.75 -27.27 7.85
CA GLU A 280 -10.35 -28.68 7.68
C GLU A 280 -9.32 -28.91 6.54
N GLY A 281 -8.56 -27.88 6.18
CA GLY A 281 -7.60 -27.88 5.07
C GLY A 281 -8.19 -27.44 3.72
N ASN A 282 -9.51 -27.21 3.63
CA ASN A 282 -10.17 -26.80 2.39
C ASN A 282 -9.93 -25.30 2.11
N ILE A 283 -9.20 -25.02 1.01
CA ILE A 283 -8.84 -23.66 0.57
C ILE A 283 -10.05 -22.92 -0.03
N LEU A 284 -10.96 -23.60 -0.74
CA LEU A 284 -12.17 -22.98 -1.31
C LEU A 284 -13.13 -22.53 -0.21
N GLU A 285 -13.31 -23.36 0.82
CA GLU A 285 -14.10 -23.07 2.02
C GLU A 285 -13.49 -21.94 2.87
N LEU A 286 -12.16 -21.74 2.79
CA LEU A 286 -11.48 -20.57 3.33
C LEU A 286 -11.75 -19.31 2.48
N LEU A 287 -11.62 -19.38 1.16
CA LEU A 287 -11.92 -18.28 0.23
C LEU A 287 -13.36 -17.77 0.41
N HIS A 288 -14.34 -18.67 0.56
CA HIS A 288 -15.74 -18.33 0.76
C HIS A 288 -15.99 -17.44 2.00
N ARG A 289 -15.10 -17.51 3.01
CA ARG A 289 -15.18 -16.68 4.23
C ARG A 289 -14.53 -15.30 4.08
N LEU A 290 -13.96 -14.98 2.92
CA LEU A 290 -13.20 -13.76 2.65
C LEU A 290 -13.88 -12.76 1.70
N ASP A 291 -14.97 -13.13 1.02
CA ASP A 291 -15.60 -12.32 -0.05
C ASP A 291 -14.58 -12.00 -1.16
N VAL A 292 -14.36 -13.01 -2.01
CA VAL A 292 -13.37 -12.95 -3.10
C VAL A 292 -13.75 -12.02 -4.25
N GLU A 293 -15.03 -11.68 -4.40
CA GLU A 293 -15.48 -10.76 -5.44
C GLU A 293 -14.99 -9.34 -5.13
N ASN A 294 -15.26 -8.86 -3.91
CA ASN A 294 -14.88 -7.51 -3.49
C ASN A 294 -13.40 -7.42 -3.02
N SER A 295 -12.77 -8.52 -2.60
CA SER A 295 -11.40 -8.52 -2.05
C SER A 295 -10.37 -9.33 -2.85
N SER A 296 -10.62 -9.57 -4.13
CA SER A 296 -9.84 -10.46 -5.00
C SER A 296 -8.30 -10.32 -4.89
N GLU A 297 -7.74 -9.11 -4.87
CA GLU A 297 -6.28 -8.89 -4.72
C GLU A 297 -5.70 -9.48 -3.42
N VAL A 298 -6.45 -9.37 -2.33
CA VAL A 298 -6.06 -9.93 -1.02
C VAL A 298 -6.14 -11.45 -1.09
N ALA A 299 -7.19 -11.99 -1.70
CA ALA A 299 -7.33 -13.42 -1.94
C ALA A 299 -6.21 -13.99 -2.84
N VAL A 300 -5.80 -13.27 -3.90
CA VAL A 300 -4.62 -13.61 -4.74
C VAL A 300 -3.33 -13.67 -3.91
N SER A 301 -3.14 -12.70 -3.00
CA SER A 301 -1.97 -12.65 -2.11
C SER A 301 -1.98 -13.79 -1.09
N VAL A 302 -3.16 -14.12 -0.55
CA VAL A 302 -3.38 -15.25 0.37
C VAL A 302 -3.14 -16.59 -0.31
N LEU A 303 -3.66 -16.78 -1.53
CA LEU A 303 -3.45 -17.99 -2.31
C LEU A 303 -1.97 -18.19 -2.63
N ASN A 304 -1.26 -17.17 -3.09
CA ASN A 304 0.19 -17.27 -3.33
C ASN A 304 0.98 -17.58 -2.06
N ALA A 305 0.58 -17.03 -0.90
CA ALA A 305 1.19 -17.39 0.39
C ALA A 305 0.95 -18.86 0.75
N LEU A 306 -0.27 -19.40 0.56
CA LEU A 306 -0.57 -20.82 0.78
C LEU A 306 0.16 -21.73 -0.21
N PHE A 307 0.17 -21.38 -1.50
CA PHE A 307 0.83 -22.15 -2.55
C PHE A 307 2.35 -22.21 -2.35
N SER A 308 2.96 -21.19 -1.74
CA SER A 308 4.39 -21.20 -1.39
C SER A 308 4.79 -22.25 -0.34
N VAL A 309 3.83 -22.82 0.40
CA VAL A 309 4.06 -23.81 1.48
C VAL A 309 3.33 -25.15 1.28
N THR A 310 2.55 -25.29 0.22
CA THR A 310 1.70 -26.47 -0.07
C THR A 310 2.21 -27.16 -1.34
N PRO A 311 2.33 -28.50 -1.39
CA PRO A 311 2.91 -29.18 -2.56
C PRO A 311 1.96 -29.15 -3.77
N LEU A 312 2.53 -29.06 -4.98
CA LEU A 312 1.78 -28.76 -6.21
C LEU A 312 0.70 -29.81 -6.56
N ASN A 313 0.90 -31.07 -6.18
CA ASN A 313 -0.09 -32.12 -6.41
C ASN A 313 -1.38 -31.87 -5.64
N GLU A 314 -1.30 -31.54 -4.34
CA GLU A 314 -2.47 -31.26 -3.49
C GLU A 314 -3.27 -30.04 -4.00
N LEU A 315 -2.57 -29.05 -4.55
CA LEU A 315 -3.18 -27.88 -5.18
C LEU A 315 -3.86 -28.23 -6.51
N ALA A 316 -3.22 -29.06 -7.34
CA ALA A 316 -3.75 -29.46 -8.64
C ALA A 316 -5.02 -30.33 -8.52
N GLU A 317 -5.10 -31.24 -7.55
CA GLU A 317 -6.29 -32.10 -7.35
C GLU A 317 -7.59 -31.28 -7.20
N ILE A 318 -7.54 -30.10 -6.58
CA ILE A 318 -8.72 -29.22 -6.38
C ILE A 318 -9.35 -28.78 -7.70
N CYS A 319 -8.58 -28.70 -8.80
CA CYS A 319 -9.08 -28.35 -10.14
C CYS A 319 -9.27 -29.55 -11.08
N LYS A 320 -8.94 -30.79 -10.66
CA LYS A 320 -9.01 -31.97 -11.54
C LYS A 320 -10.44 -32.48 -11.68
N ASN A 321 -11.09 -32.14 -12.79
CA ASN A 321 -12.38 -32.74 -13.15
C ASN A 321 -12.19 -34.15 -13.75
N SER A 322 -13.07 -35.09 -13.36
CA SER A 322 -12.99 -36.52 -13.71
C SER A 322 -13.25 -36.82 -15.20
N ASP A 323 -13.93 -35.92 -15.91
CA ASP A 323 -14.36 -36.12 -17.32
C ASP A 323 -13.22 -36.06 -18.35
N GLY A 324 -11.97 -35.89 -17.93
CA GLY A 324 -10.78 -35.81 -18.81
C GLY A 324 -10.69 -34.54 -19.67
N ARG A 325 -11.74 -33.71 -19.73
CA ARG A 325 -11.81 -32.47 -20.51
C ARG A 325 -10.96 -31.32 -19.97
N LYS A 326 -10.35 -31.47 -18.79
CA LYS A 326 -9.55 -30.43 -18.09
C LYS A 326 -10.31 -29.09 -17.92
N LEU A 327 -11.63 -29.16 -17.83
CA LEU A 327 -12.55 -28.03 -17.64
C LEU A 327 -13.45 -28.28 -16.43
N ILE A 328 -13.65 -27.24 -15.64
CA ILE A 328 -14.66 -27.21 -14.57
C ILE A 328 -16.03 -26.91 -15.22
N PRO A 329 -17.12 -27.63 -14.88
CA PRO A 329 -18.45 -27.36 -15.42
C PRO A 329 -18.95 -25.96 -15.04
N ALA A 330 -19.65 -25.29 -15.97
CA ALA A 330 -20.11 -23.91 -15.78
C ALA A 330 -21.17 -23.75 -14.68
N ASP A 331 -21.92 -24.82 -14.39
CA ASP A 331 -22.87 -24.95 -13.27
C ASP A 331 -22.19 -25.23 -11.92
N ALA A 332 -20.93 -25.65 -11.93
CA ALA A 332 -20.10 -25.86 -10.74
C ALA A 332 -19.14 -24.69 -10.45
N LEU A 333 -19.11 -23.65 -11.28
CA LEU A 333 -18.26 -22.47 -11.06
C LEU A 333 -18.85 -21.53 -10.01
N THR A 334 -18.11 -21.36 -8.92
CA THR A 334 -18.29 -20.27 -7.94
C THR A 334 -17.17 -19.23 -8.12
N PRO A 335 -17.30 -17.99 -7.62
CA PRO A 335 -16.24 -16.98 -7.73
C PRO A 335 -14.95 -17.42 -7.03
N GLU A 336 -15.03 -18.21 -5.96
CA GLU A 336 -13.87 -18.80 -5.27
C GLU A 336 -13.14 -19.79 -6.17
N ILE A 337 -13.86 -20.69 -6.86
CA ILE A 337 -13.29 -21.69 -7.75
C ILE A 337 -12.65 -21.02 -8.98
N ALA A 338 -13.34 -20.05 -9.58
CA ALA A 338 -12.83 -19.31 -10.73
C ALA A 338 -11.54 -18.53 -10.39
N LEU A 339 -11.50 -17.87 -9.23
CA LEU A 339 -10.30 -17.19 -8.74
C LEU A 339 -9.18 -18.17 -8.38
N TYR A 340 -9.51 -19.27 -7.68
CA TYR A 340 -8.54 -20.31 -7.30
C TYR A 340 -7.84 -20.90 -8.53
N TRP A 341 -8.62 -21.34 -9.52
CA TRP A 341 -8.09 -21.92 -10.76
C TRP A 341 -7.19 -20.93 -11.51
N ARG A 342 -7.62 -19.67 -11.63
CA ARG A 342 -6.83 -18.60 -12.25
C ARG A 342 -5.49 -18.38 -11.55
N VAL A 343 -5.49 -18.21 -10.23
CA VAL A 343 -4.25 -17.97 -9.47
C VAL A 343 -3.35 -19.21 -9.45
N LEU A 344 -3.92 -20.42 -9.43
CA LEU A 344 -3.14 -21.65 -9.52
C LEU A 344 -2.45 -21.79 -10.90
N CYS A 345 -3.17 -21.50 -11.99
CA CYS A 345 -2.60 -21.50 -13.34
C CYS A 345 -1.51 -20.43 -13.53
N GLU A 346 -1.60 -19.29 -12.84
CA GLU A 346 -0.51 -18.30 -12.77
C GLU A 346 0.67 -18.81 -11.94
N HIS A 347 0.41 -19.42 -10.78
CA HIS A 347 1.43 -19.93 -9.87
C HIS A 347 2.23 -21.08 -10.49
N LEU A 348 1.57 -22.05 -11.12
CA LEU A 348 2.22 -23.16 -11.82
C LEU A 348 3.08 -22.66 -12.97
N LYS A 349 2.60 -21.73 -13.80
CA LYS A 349 3.40 -21.13 -14.87
C LYS A 349 4.63 -20.38 -14.34
N SER A 350 4.60 -19.88 -13.10
CA SER A 350 5.76 -19.25 -12.44
C SER A 350 6.82 -20.24 -11.93
N LYS A 351 6.55 -21.56 -11.92
CA LYS A 351 7.48 -22.62 -11.48
C LYS A 351 8.36 -23.17 -12.60
N GLY A 352 8.09 -22.84 -13.88
CA GLY A 352 8.77 -23.44 -15.02
C GLY A 352 8.41 -24.92 -15.20
N GLU A 353 9.38 -25.74 -15.62
CA GLU A 353 9.20 -27.16 -15.98
C GLU A 353 8.46 -27.97 -14.89
N GLU A 354 8.77 -27.76 -13.60
CA GLU A 354 8.08 -28.44 -12.47
C GLU A 354 6.59 -28.08 -12.37
N GLY A 355 6.18 -26.91 -12.85
CA GLY A 355 4.78 -26.47 -12.85
C GLY A 355 4.03 -26.80 -14.14
N GLU A 356 4.75 -26.94 -15.25
CA GLU A 356 4.19 -27.24 -16.58
C GLU A 356 3.47 -28.59 -16.60
N GLU A 357 4.05 -29.63 -15.98
CA GLU A 357 3.41 -30.95 -15.82
C GLU A 357 2.05 -30.88 -15.13
N PHE A 358 1.90 -30.02 -14.10
CA PHE A 358 0.62 -29.83 -13.39
C PHE A 358 -0.31 -28.86 -14.11
N LEU A 359 0.23 -27.89 -14.84
CA LEU A 359 -0.55 -26.94 -15.65
C LEU A 359 -1.28 -27.68 -16.78
N GLU A 360 -0.57 -28.61 -17.45
CA GLU A 360 -1.17 -29.53 -18.42
C GLU A 360 -2.25 -30.43 -17.82
N GLN A 361 -2.28 -30.67 -16.49
CA GLN A 361 -3.34 -31.48 -15.87
C GLN A 361 -4.63 -30.68 -15.61
N ILE A 362 -4.55 -29.35 -15.53
CA ILE A 362 -5.68 -28.48 -15.13
C ILE A 362 -6.12 -27.46 -16.18
N LEU A 363 -5.44 -27.38 -17.34
CA LEU A 363 -5.86 -26.57 -18.48
C LEU A 363 -6.03 -27.42 -19.75
N PRO A 364 -7.07 -27.15 -20.57
CA PRO A 364 -7.25 -27.78 -21.87
C PRO A 364 -6.46 -27.03 -22.96
N GLU A 365 -6.50 -27.57 -24.18
CA GLU A 365 -5.98 -26.90 -25.38
C GLU A 365 -6.65 -25.51 -25.60
N PRO A 366 -5.94 -24.52 -26.18
CA PRO A 366 -6.44 -23.15 -26.30
C PRO A 366 -7.77 -23.02 -27.05
N VAL A 367 -8.01 -23.88 -28.04
CA VAL A 367 -9.26 -23.91 -28.83
C VAL A 367 -10.44 -24.34 -27.96
N VAL A 368 -10.25 -25.37 -27.14
CA VAL A 368 -11.26 -25.91 -26.22
C VAL A 368 -11.56 -24.90 -25.12
N TYR A 369 -10.54 -24.21 -24.61
CA TYR A 369 -10.71 -23.11 -23.66
C TYR A 369 -11.49 -21.92 -24.25
N ALA A 370 -11.19 -21.55 -25.50
CA ALA A 370 -11.81 -20.41 -26.16
C ALA A 370 -13.32 -20.61 -26.39
N GLU A 371 -13.75 -21.77 -26.90
CA GLU A 371 -15.18 -22.08 -27.07
C GLU A 371 -15.89 -22.20 -25.72
N TYR A 372 -15.21 -22.72 -24.67
CA TYR A 372 -15.75 -22.73 -23.31
C TYR A 372 -16.03 -21.30 -22.81
N LEU A 373 -15.04 -20.40 -22.90
CA LEU A 373 -15.18 -19.00 -22.53
C LEU A 373 -16.31 -18.28 -23.30
N ARG A 374 -16.38 -18.52 -24.61
CA ARG A 374 -17.44 -17.98 -25.49
C ARG A 374 -18.83 -18.44 -25.03
N SER A 375 -19.00 -19.72 -24.72
CA SER A 375 -20.26 -20.27 -24.19
C SER A 375 -20.63 -19.69 -22.82
N TYR A 376 -19.64 -19.45 -21.95
CA TYR A 376 -19.86 -18.85 -20.64
C TYR A 376 -20.33 -17.39 -20.78
N ILE A 377 -19.66 -16.57 -21.61
CA ILE A 377 -20.04 -15.16 -21.82
C ILE A 377 -21.41 -15.05 -22.48
N GLN A 378 -21.77 -15.94 -23.40
CA GLN A 378 -23.13 -16.03 -23.97
C GLN A 378 -24.21 -16.41 -22.94
N SER A 379 -23.83 -16.95 -21.77
CA SER A 379 -24.75 -17.26 -20.67
C SER A 379 -24.96 -16.08 -19.69
N ILE A 380 -24.26 -14.96 -19.88
CA ILE A 380 -24.45 -13.74 -19.09
C ILE A 380 -25.67 -12.99 -19.67
N PRO A 381 -26.74 -12.79 -18.88
CA PRO A 381 -27.98 -12.21 -19.39
C PRO A 381 -27.87 -10.69 -19.55
N VAL A 382 -28.51 -10.15 -20.60
CA VAL A 382 -28.67 -8.71 -20.79
C VAL A 382 -29.68 -8.17 -19.76
N VAL A 383 -29.43 -6.97 -19.23
CA VAL A 383 -30.29 -6.33 -18.22
C VAL A 383 -31.36 -5.46 -18.89
N ASN A 384 -32.62 -5.89 -18.79
CA ASN A 384 -33.77 -5.07 -19.21
C ASN A 384 -34.08 -3.98 -18.16
N GLU A 385 -34.79 -2.91 -18.54
CA GLU A 385 -35.08 -1.80 -17.62
C GLU A 385 -35.84 -2.23 -16.36
N GLU A 386 -36.78 -3.17 -16.49
CA GLU A 386 -37.51 -3.77 -15.35
C GLU A 386 -36.57 -4.47 -14.35
N GLN A 387 -35.44 -5.00 -14.82
CA GLN A 387 -34.45 -5.72 -14.01
C GLN A 387 -33.40 -4.81 -13.39
N ARG A 388 -33.25 -3.55 -13.85
CA ARG A 388 -32.35 -2.55 -13.26
C ARG A 388 -32.75 -2.16 -11.82
N GLY A 389 -33.95 -2.53 -11.37
CA GLY A 389 -34.43 -2.33 -9.99
C GLY A 389 -34.22 -3.52 -9.04
N ASP A 390 -33.83 -4.71 -9.54
CA ASP A 390 -33.68 -5.91 -8.70
C ASP A 390 -32.22 -6.12 -8.26
N PHE A 391 -31.94 -5.74 -7.02
CA PHE A 391 -30.63 -5.93 -6.39
C PHE A 391 -30.18 -7.39 -6.32
N SER A 392 -31.10 -8.37 -6.24
CA SER A 392 -30.74 -9.79 -6.24
C SER A 392 -30.36 -10.28 -7.63
N TYR A 393 -31.02 -9.78 -8.67
CA TYR A 393 -30.65 -10.05 -10.07
C TYR A 393 -29.29 -9.42 -10.41
N ILE A 394 -29.07 -8.16 -10.01
CA ILE A 394 -27.81 -7.45 -10.19
C ILE A 394 -26.66 -8.15 -9.44
N GLY A 395 -26.88 -8.62 -8.20
CA GLY A 395 -25.88 -9.40 -7.47
C GLY A 395 -25.44 -10.65 -8.22
N ASN A 396 -26.39 -11.46 -8.71
CA ASN A 396 -26.10 -12.66 -9.51
C ASN A 396 -25.39 -12.33 -10.84
N LEU A 397 -25.65 -11.15 -11.43
CA LEU A 397 -24.94 -10.69 -12.61
C LEU A 397 -23.49 -10.32 -12.30
N MET A 398 -23.24 -9.59 -11.19
CA MET A 398 -21.89 -9.23 -10.74
C MET A 398 -21.03 -10.48 -10.48
N THR A 399 -21.57 -11.50 -9.81
CA THR A 399 -20.89 -12.80 -9.64
C THR A 399 -20.57 -13.46 -10.98
N LYS A 400 -21.51 -13.46 -11.93
CA LYS A 400 -21.29 -14.00 -13.28
C LYS A 400 -20.19 -13.27 -14.04
N GLU A 401 -20.18 -11.94 -13.98
CA GLU A 401 -19.16 -11.09 -14.60
C GLU A 401 -17.79 -11.30 -13.93
N PHE A 402 -17.72 -11.37 -12.60
CA PHE A 402 -16.48 -11.63 -11.86
C PHE A 402 -15.85 -12.98 -12.25
N ILE A 403 -16.65 -14.06 -12.32
CA ILE A 403 -16.21 -15.37 -12.82
C ILE A 403 -15.73 -15.23 -14.27
N GLY A 404 -16.48 -14.51 -15.12
CA GLY A 404 -16.08 -14.21 -16.50
C GLY A 404 -14.71 -13.53 -16.58
N GLN A 405 -14.44 -12.52 -15.74
CA GLN A 405 -13.13 -11.88 -15.65
C GLN A 405 -12.03 -12.88 -15.27
N GLN A 406 -12.24 -13.75 -14.27
CA GLN A 406 -11.22 -14.75 -13.91
C GLN A 406 -10.96 -15.73 -15.07
N LEU A 407 -12.00 -16.16 -15.79
CA LEU A 407 -11.86 -17.02 -16.97
C LEU A 407 -11.14 -16.32 -18.15
N ILE A 408 -11.37 -15.02 -18.37
CA ILE A 408 -10.62 -14.23 -19.36
C ILE A 408 -9.14 -14.13 -18.93
N LEU A 409 -8.88 -13.89 -17.64
CA LEU A 409 -7.52 -13.74 -17.11
C LEU A 409 -6.67 -15.02 -17.23
N ILE A 410 -7.27 -16.22 -17.17
CA ILE A 410 -6.60 -17.51 -17.40
C ILE A 410 -5.91 -17.60 -18.77
N ILE A 411 -6.36 -16.87 -19.79
CA ILE A 411 -5.82 -16.96 -21.16
C ILE A 411 -4.30 -16.76 -21.21
N LYS A 412 -3.72 -15.91 -20.34
CA LYS A 412 -2.26 -15.69 -20.28
C LYS A 412 -1.47 -16.93 -19.81
N SER A 413 -2.13 -17.89 -19.17
CA SER A 413 -1.53 -19.15 -18.73
C SER A 413 -1.62 -20.28 -19.76
N LEU A 414 -2.46 -20.18 -20.79
CA LEU A 414 -2.50 -21.15 -21.90
C LEU A 414 -1.15 -21.21 -22.64
N ASP A 415 -0.91 -22.32 -23.34
CA ASP A 415 0.14 -22.39 -24.36
C ASP A 415 -0.35 -21.71 -25.64
N THR A 416 0.38 -20.71 -26.13
CA THR A 416 0.09 -20.02 -27.40
C THR A 416 1.22 -20.17 -28.43
N ASN A 417 2.15 -21.10 -28.19
CA ASN A 417 3.20 -21.45 -29.16
C ASN A 417 2.63 -22.11 -30.42
N GLU A 418 1.56 -22.90 -30.29
CA GLU A 418 0.88 -23.58 -31.39
C GLU A 418 0.08 -22.59 -32.26
N GLU A 419 0.45 -22.47 -33.54
CA GLU A 419 -0.06 -21.39 -34.41
C GLU A 419 -1.56 -21.52 -34.72
N GLY A 420 -2.09 -22.74 -34.85
CA GLY A 420 -3.51 -23.01 -35.11
C GLY A 420 -4.37 -22.66 -33.91
N GLY A 421 -4.03 -23.21 -32.73
CA GLY A 421 -4.65 -22.87 -31.45
C GLY A 421 -4.66 -21.38 -31.18
N ARG A 422 -3.52 -20.69 -31.37
CA ARG A 422 -3.40 -19.23 -31.23
C ARG A 422 -4.32 -18.47 -32.20
N LYS A 423 -4.39 -18.85 -33.48
CA LYS A 423 -5.26 -18.20 -34.46
C LYS A 423 -6.75 -18.36 -34.14
N ARG A 424 -7.18 -19.56 -33.71
CA ARG A 424 -8.60 -19.80 -33.36
C ARG A 424 -8.99 -19.09 -32.06
N LEU A 425 -8.09 -19.03 -31.07
CA LEU A 425 -8.26 -18.22 -29.86
C LEU A 425 -8.44 -16.73 -30.18
N LEU A 426 -7.59 -16.16 -31.06
CA LEU A 426 -7.74 -14.77 -31.52
C LEU A 426 -9.09 -14.51 -32.21
N ALA A 427 -9.51 -15.39 -33.12
CA ALA A 427 -10.80 -15.27 -33.81
C ALA A 427 -11.98 -15.32 -32.82
N ILE A 428 -11.95 -16.23 -31.84
CA ILE A 428 -13.00 -16.31 -30.81
C ILE A 428 -13.01 -15.06 -29.90
N LEU A 429 -11.85 -14.49 -29.57
CA LEU A 429 -11.79 -13.22 -28.83
C LEU A 429 -12.37 -12.05 -29.65
N GLN A 430 -12.17 -12.03 -30.96
CA GLN A 430 -12.83 -11.07 -31.86
C GLN A 430 -14.36 -11.27 -31.85
N GLU A 431 -14.85 -12.50 -32.03
CA GLU A 431 -16.29 -12.82 -31.94
C GLU A 431 -16.91 -12.36 -30.60
N ILE A 432 -16.24 -12.61 -29.48
CA ILE A 432 -16.70 -12.19 -28.14
C ILE A 432 -16.72 -10.65 -28.01
N LEU A 433 -15.76 -9.96 -28.62
CA LEU A 433 -15.71 -8.50 -28.59
C LEU A 433 -16.76 -7.85 -29.51
N THR A 434 -17.08 -8.42 -30.67
CA THR A 434 -18.10 -7.87 -31.57
C THR A 434 -19.53 -8.13 -31.08
N LEU A 435 -19.78 -9.20 -30.31
CA LEU A 435 -21.08 -9.48 -29.70
C LEU A 435 -21.64 -8.26 -28.92
N PRO A 436 -22.87 -7.78 -29.24
CA PRO A 436 -23.43 -6.58 -28.60
C PRO A 436 -23.84 -6.82 -27.14
N THR A 437 -23.97 -8.08 -26.72
CA THR A 437 -24.39 -8.48 -25.37
C THR A 437 -23.25 -8.60 -24.37
N THR A 438 -21.98 -8.51 -24.81
CA THR A 438 -20.81 -8.68 -23.94
C THR A 438 -20.68 -7.50 -22.96
N PRO A 439 -20.74 -7.73 -21.63
CA PRO A 439 -20.71 -6.65 -20.64
C PRO A 439 -19.46 -5.77 -20.71
N ILE A 440 -19.64 -4.47 -20.48
CA ILE A 440 -18.57 -3.46 -20.58
C ILE A 440 -17.41 -3.77 -19.61
N SER A 441 -17.71 -4.35 -18.45
CA SER A 441 -16.74 -4.78 -17.42
C SER A 441 -15.74 -5.83 -17.91
N LEU A 442 -16.07 -6.60 -18.95
CA LEU A 442 -15.20 -7.65 -19.50
C LEU A 442 -14.29 -7.14 -20.62
N ILE A 443 -14.62 -5.99 -21.22
CA ILE A 443 -14.02 -5.53 -22.48
C ILE A 443 -12.53 -5.18 -22.31
N SER A 444 -12.15 -4.49 -21.23
CA SER A 444 -10.75 -4.18 -20.95
C SER A 444 -9.90 -5.46 -20.86
N PHE A 445 -10.34 -6.45 -20.08
CA PHE A 445 -9.65 -7.73 -19.92
C PHE A 445 -9.58 -8.53 -21.23
N LEU A 446 -10.66 -8.56 -22.01
CA LEU A 446 -10.69 -9.24 -23.32
C LEU A 446 -9.69 -8.63 -24.30
N VAL A 447 -9.66 -7.29 -24.39
CA VAL A 447 -8.71 -6.56 -25.24
C VAL A 447 -7.28 -6.73 -24.73
N GLU A 448 -7.05 -6.66 -23.41
CA GLU A 448 -5.73 -6.87 -22.81
C GLU A 448 -5.17 -8.27 -23.14
N ARG A 449 -6.01 -9.32 -23.18
CA ARG A 449 -5.62 -10.67 -23.60
C ARG A 449 -5.44 -10.80 -25.11
N LEU A 450 -6.31 -10.19 -25.92
CA LEU A 450 -6.17 -10.14 -27.39
C LEU A 450 -4.82 -9.51 -27.79
N LEU A 451 -4.51 -8.33 -27.25
CA LEU A 451 -3.29 -7.57 -27.54
C LEU A 451 -2.02 -8.27 -27.01
N HIS A 452 -2.10 -9.01 -25.91
CA HIS A 452 -0.98 -9.80 -25.40
C HIS A 452 -0.58 -10.94 -26.35
N ILE A 453 -1.54 -11.54 -27.07
CA ILE A 453 -1.30 -12.64 -28.01
C ILE A 453 -0.75 -12.13 -29.36
N ILE A 454 -1.10 -10.89 -29.75
CA ILE A 454 -0.62 -10.25 -30.98
C ILE A 454 0.70 -9.53 -30.69
N ILE A 455 1.79 -9.92 -31.36
CA ILE A 455 3.14 -9.38 -31.09
C ILE A 455 3.44 -8.06 -31.83
N ASP A 456 2.80 -7.81 -32.98
CA ASP A 456 3.06 -6.66 -33.84
C ASP A 456 2.00 -5.56 -33.70
N ASP A 457 2.43 -4.33 -33.42
CA ASP A 457 1.56 -3.18 -33.18
C ASP A 457 0.71 -2.80 -34.39
N ASN A 458 1.19 -3.00 -35.63
CA ASN A 458 0.39 -2.72 -36.82
C ASN A 458 -0.81 -3.67 -36.94
N LYS A 459 -0.61 -4.96 -36.65
CA LYS A 459 -1.70 -5.96 -36.58
C LYS A 459 -2.64 -5.73 -35.41
N ARG A 460 -2.13 -5.24 -34.25
CA ARG A 460 -2.98 -4.81 -33.13
C ARG A 460 -3.91 -3.68 -33.57
N ILE A 461 -3.36 -2.65 -34.22
CA ILE A 461 -4.13 -1.51 -34.75
C ILE A 461 -5.18 -2.01 -35.76
N GLN A 462 -4.80 -2.84 -36.74
CA GLN A 462 -5.71 -3.37 -37.76
C GLN A 462 -6.88 -4.14 -37.14
N ILE A 463 -6.59 -5.14 -36.32
CA ILE A 463 -7.62 -5.97 -35.67
C ILE A 463 -8.55 -5.14 -34.77
N VAL A 464 -8.01 -4.19 -34.00
CA VAL A 464 -8.84 -3.31 -33.18
C VAL A 464 -9.71 -2.37 -34.03
N THR A 465 -9.19 -1.89 -35.18
CA THR A 465 -9.97 -1.08 -36.14
C THR A 465 -11.12 -1.89 -36.74
N GLU A 466 -10.87 -3.14 -37.12
CA GLU A 466 -11.88 -4.07 -37.65
C GLU A 466 -13.01 -4.30 -36.63
N ILE A 467 -12.67 -4.63 -35.38
CA ILE A 467 -13.65 -4.82 -34.30
C ILE A 467 -14.46 -3.53 -34.02
N ILE A 468 -13.80 -2.36 -33.97
CA ILE A 468 -14.48 -1.06 -33.76
C ILE A 468 -15.45 -0.77 -34.92
N SER A 469 -15.04 -1.06 -36.16
CA SER A 469 -15.88 -0.88 -37.35
C SER A 469 -17.12 -1.78 -37.30
N GLU A 470 -16.96 -3.06 -36.96
CA GLU A 470 -18.08 -4.01 -36.88
C GLU A 470 -19.05 -3.71 -35.72
N ILE A 471 -18.53 -3.24 -34.58
CA ILE A 471 -19.34 -2.78 -33.44
C ILE A 471 -20.14 -1.51 -33.78
N ARG A 472 -19.50 -0.53 -34.45
CA ARG A 472 -20.08 0.79 -34.73
C ARG A 472 -20.98 0.81 -35.96
N ALA A 473 -20.64 0.06 -37.00
CA ALA A 473 -21.34 0.01 -38.27
C ALA A 473 -21.76 -1.43 -38.64
N PRO A 474 -22.52 -2.13 -37.76
CA PRO A 474 -22.97 -3.48 -38.05
C PRO A 474 -23.81 -3.52 -39.32
N ILE A 475 -23.65 -4.60 -40.11
CA ILE A 475 -24.44 -4.84 -41.31
C ILE A 475 -25.86 -5.21 -40.88
N VAL A 476 -26.83 -4.37 -41.23
CA VAL A 476 -28.26 -4.64 -40.96
C VAL A 476 -28.99 -4.82 -42.29
N THR A 477 -29.76 -5.90 -42.38
CA THR A 477 -30.63 -6.22 -43.53
C THR A 477 -31.91 -5.39 -43.49
N VAL A 478 -31.78 -4.10 -43.81
CA VAL A 478 -32.92 -3.18 -43.85
C VAL A 478 -33.76 -3.45 -45.11
N GLY A 479 -35.00 -3.91 -44.92
CA GLY A 479 -35.97 -4.00 -46.01
C GLY A 479 -36.22 -2.61 -46.62
N VAL A 480 -35.91 -2.44 -47.90
CA VAL A 480 -35.85 -1.14 -48.57
C VAL A 480 -37.19 -0.39 -48.48
N ASN A 481 -37.18 0.74 -47.75
CA ASN A 481 -38.17 1.82 -47.74
C ASN A 481 -39.61 1.42 -48.12
N ASN A 482 -40.26 0.65 -47.25
CA ASN A 482 -41.71 0.76 -47.14
C ASN A 482 -42.03 2.16 -46.61
N ASP A 483 -42.35 3.10 -47.51
CA ASP A 483 -43.16 4.26 -47.15
C ASP A 483 -44.42 3.72 -46.43
N PRO A 484 -44.71 4.15 -45.18
CA PRO A 484 -45.85 3.63 -44.43
C PRO A 484 -47.19 3.87 -45.15
N ALA A 485 -47.27 4.79 -46.12
CA ALA A 485 -48.43 4.91 -47.01
C ALA A 485 -48.55 3.74 -47.99
N ASP A 486 -47.46 3.28 -48.62
CA ASP A 486 -47.50 2.23 -49.64
C ASP A 486 -47.55 0.82 -49.04
N ALA A 487 -46.92 0.59 -47.88
CA ALA A 487 -47.13 -0.63 -47.09
C ALA A 487 -48.61 -0.80 -46.71
N ARG A 488 -49.22 0.23 -46.11
CA ARG A 488 -50.63 0.23 -45.71
C ARG A 488 -51.59 0.07 -46.89
N LYS A 489 -51.20 0.52 -48.08
CA LYS A 489 -51.93 0.35 -49.35
C LYS A 489 -51.79 -1.07 -49.93
N LYS A 490 -50.64 -1.75 -49.76
CA LYS A 490 -50.47 -3.18 -50.04
C LYS A 490 -51.30 -4.03 -49.07
N GLU A 491 -51.31 -3.69 -47.77
CA GLU A 491 -52.17 -4.33 -46.76
C GLU A 491 -53.66 -4.18 -47.08
N LEU A 492 -54.11 -2.97 -47.42
CA LEU A 492 -55.50 -2.69 -47.81
C LEU A 492 -55.93 -3.52 -49.02
N LYS A 493 -55.09 -3.62 -50.07
CA LYS A 493 -55.35 -4.50 -51.22
C LYS A 493 -55.44 -5.97 -50.81
N MET A 494 -54.56 -6.44 -49.93
CA MET A 494 -54.60 -7.84 -49.47
C MET A 494 -55.81 -8.13 -48.58
N ALA A 495 -56.29 -7.15 -47.81
CA ALA A 495 -57.54 -7.24 -47.06
C ALA A 495 -58.75 -7.27 -48.01
N GLU A 496 -58.79 -6.39 -49.02
CA GLU A 496 -59.85 -6.35 -50.04
C GLU A 496 -59.97 -7.68 -50.81
N ILE A 497 -58.83 -8.25 -51.24
CA ILE A 497 -58.81 -9.56 -51.91
C ILE A 497 -59.26 -10.68 -50.95
N LYS A 498 -58.86 -10.65 -49.67
CA LYS A 498 -59.33 -11.63 -48.67
C LYS A 498 -60.85 -11.55 -48.47
N VAL A 499 -61.43 -10.34 -48.41
CA VAL A 499 -62.89 -10.15 -48.26
C VAL A 499 -63.63 -10.71 -49.48
N LYS A 500 -63.24 -10.30 -50.70
CA LYS A 500 -63.86 -10.79 -51.95
C LYS A 500 -63.77 -12.31 -52.10
N LEU A 501 -62.65 -12.90 -51.64
CA LEU A 501 -62.42 -14.35 -51.68
C LEU A 501 -63.30 -15.11 -50.68
N ILE A 502 -63.67 -14.49 -49.54
CA ILE A 502 -64.69 -15.01 -48.62
C ILE A 502 -66.09 -14.84 -49.25
N GLU A 503 -66.46 -13.64 -49.69
CA GLU A 503 -67.75 -13.34 -50.30
C GLU A 503 -68.06 -14.27 -51.50
N ALA A 504 -67.07 -14.55 -52.34
CA ALA A 504 -67.21 -15.48 -53.46
C ALA A 504 -67.32 -16.95 -53.03
N LYS A 505 -66.67 -17.36 -51.92
CA LYS A 505 -66.79 -18.73 -51.37
C LYS A 505 -68.13 -18.95 -50.69
N ASP A 506 -68.60 -18.00 -49.89
CA ASP A 506 -69.93 -18.01 -49.30
C ASP A 506 -71.01 -18.01 -50.40
N SER A 507 -70.82 -17.20 -51.46
CA SER A 507 -71.70 -17.19 -52.63
C SER A 507 -71.68 -18.53 -53.38
N LEU A 508 -70.52 -19.18 -53.49
CA LEU A 508 -70.39 -20.50 -54.11
C LEU A 508 -71.10 -21.59 -53.30
N GLU A 509 -70.97 -21.57 -51.97
CA GLU A 509 -71.68 -22.50 -51.09
C GLU A 509 -73.20 -22.32 -51.19
N ASN A 510 -73.68 -21.08 -51.22
CA ASN A 510 -75.08 -20.77 -51.50
C ASN A 510 -75.53 -21.30 -52.88
N CYS A 511 -74.76 -21.10 -53.96
CA CYS A 511 -75.09 -21.65 -55.28
C CYS A 511 -75.11 -23.19 -55.31
N ILE A 512 -74.22 -23.84 -54.55
CA ILE A 512 -74.19 -25.30 -54.41
C ILE A 512 -75.45 -25.83 -53.70
N THR A 513 -75.90 -25.18 -52.61
CA THR A 513 -77.15 -25.58 -51.93
C THR A 513 -78.40 -25.35 -52.78
N LEU A 514 -78.39 -24.33 -53.64
CA LEU A 514 -79.47 -24.02 -54.59
C LEU A 514 -79.41 -24.81 -55.91
N GLN A 515 -78.39 -25.67 -56.11
CA GLN A 515 -78.14 -26.44 -57.33
C GLN A 515 -77.93 -25.59 -58.61
N ASP A 516 -77.52 -24.32 -58.47
CA ASP A 516 -77.13 -23.49 -59.61
C ASP A 516 -75.68 -23.80 -60.04
N PHE A 517 -75.55 -24.87 -60.83
CA PHE A 517 -74.25 -25.33 -61.33
C PHE A 517 -73.62 -24.39 -62.37
N HIS A 518 -74.36 -23.46 -62.98
CA HIS A 518 -73.80 -22.47 -63.91
C HIS A 518 -73.11 -21.36 -63.11
N ARG A 519 -73.83 -20.77 -62.15
CA ARG A 519 -73.31 -19.74 -61.25
C ARG A 519 -72.16 -20.25 -60.38
N ALA A 520 -72.25 -21.50 -59.94
CA ALA A 520 -71.17 -22.17 -59.22
C ALA A 520 -69.92 -22.48 -60.07
N SER A 521 -70.01 -22.41 -61.41
CA SER A 521 -68.84 -22.50 -62.29
C SER A 521 -68.17 -21.14 -62.45
N GLU A 522 -68.96 -20.08 -62.70
CA GLU A 522 -68.49 -18.68 -62.77
C GLU A 522 -67.71 -18.29 -61.50
N LEU A 523 -68.30 -18.55 -60.32
CA LEU A 523 -67.68 -18.24 -59.03
C LEU A 523 -66.40 -19.04 -58.76
N LYS A 524 -66.23 -20.24 -59.34
CA LYS A 524 -64.98 -21.02 -59.20
C LYS A 524 -63.83 -20.41 -60.01
N GLU A 525 -64.11 -19.84 -61.17
CA GLU A 525 -63.09 -19.11 -61.95
C GLU A 525 -62.72 -17.80 -61.26
N GLU A 526 -63.69 -17.09 -60.67
CA GLU A 526 -63.44 -15.87 -59.89
C GLU A 526 -62.62 -16.15 -58.62
N ILE A 527 -62.97 -17.17 -57.83
CA ILE A 527 -62.17 -17.60 -56.66
C ILE A 527 -60.74 -17.93 -57.06
N LYS A 528 -60.56 -18.66 -58.17
CA LYS A 528 -59.23 -19.00 -58.66
C LYS A 528 -58.44 -17.75 -59.06
N ALA A 529 -59.05 -16.80 -59.77
CA ALA A 529 -58.42 -15.53 -60.13
C ALA A 529 -58.03 -14.70 -58.90
N LEU A 530 -58.85 -14.71 -57.84
CA LEU A 530 -58.54 -14.05 -56.56
C LEU A 530 -57.42 -14.77 -55.79
N GLU A 531 -57.34 -16.10 -55.85
CA GLU A 531 -56.25 -16.88 -55.27
C GLU A 531 -54.93 -16.68 -56.02
N ASP A 532 -54.94 -16.69 -57.36
CA ASP A 532 -53.78 -16.37 -58.19
C ASP A 532 -53.31 -14.92 -57.97
N ALA A 533 -54.23 -13.95 -57.87
CA ALA A 533 -53.91 -12.55 -57.57
C ALA A 533 -53.31 -12.38 -56.16
N LYS A 534 -53.83 -13.09 -55.16
CA LYS A 534 -53.27 -13.14 -53.79
C LYS A 534 -51.85 -13.73 -53.79
N ILE A 535 -51.61 -14.80 -54.56
CA ILE A 535 -50.28 -15.43 -54.68
C ILE A 535 -49.28 -14.49 -55.37
N ASN A 536 -49.70 -13.73 -56.37
CA ASN A 536 -48.83 -12.76 -57.04
C ASN A 536 -48.50 -11.57 -56.11
N LEU A 537 -49.47 -11.03 -55.36
CA LEU A 537 -49.20 -10.00 -54.35
C LEU A 537 -48.28 -10.47 -53.21
N LEU A 538 -48.35 -11.76 -52.83
CA LEU A 538 -47.40 -12.35 -51.89
C LEU A 538 -45.98 -12.39 -52.49
N LYS A 539 -45.82 -12.84 -53.74
CA LYS A 539 -44.52 -12.85 -54.44
C LYS A 539 -43.94 -11.44 -54.62
N GLU A 540 -44.76 -10.45 -54.96
CA GLU A 540 -44.37 -9.03 -55.00
C GLU A 540 -43.93 -8.50 -53.62
N THR A 541 -44.41 -9.12 -52.53
CA THR A 541 -43.98 -8.81 -51.16
C THR A 541 -42.66 -9.52 -50.81
N GLU A 542 -42.50 -10.78 -51.24
CA GLU A 542 -41.28 -11.59 -51.04
C GLU A 542 -40.08 -11.12 -51.87
N GLN A 543 -40.31 -10.44 -53.01
CA GLN A 543 -39.28 -9.97 -53.94
C GLN A 543 -38.64 -8.60 -53.61
N HIS A 544 -38.75 -8.09 -52.37
CA HIS A 544 -38.05 -6.86 -52.00
C HIS A 544 -36.53 -7.12 -51.95
N GLU A 545 -35.75 -6.39 -52.76
CA GLU A 545 -34.29 -6.47 -52.76
C GLU A 545 -33.73 -6.22 -51.35
N ILE A 546 -33.16 -7.25 -50.73
CA ILE A 546 -32.41 -7.10 -49.49
C ILE A 546 -31.16 -6.29 -49.81
N LYS A 547 -31.07 -5.07 -49.27
CA LYS A 547 -29.85 -4.27 -49.28
C LYS A 547 -29.24 -4.31 -47.90
N GLU A 548 -28.02 -4.79 -47.84
CA GLU A 548 -27.16 -4.66 -46.67
C GLU A 548 -26.83 -3.17 -46.48
N VAL A 549 -27.20 -2.63 -45.33
CA VAL A 549 -26.97 -1.23 -44.98
C VAL A 549 -26.25 -1.18 -43.64
N HIS A 550 -25.09 -0.51 -43.63
CA HIS A 550 -24.41 -0.16 -42.39
C HIS A 550 -25.23 0.90 -41.65
N ILE A 551 -25.63 0.61 -40.42
CA ILE A 551 -26.26 1.60 -39.53
C ILE A 551 -25.22 2.06 -38.51
N GLU A 552 -24.81 3.33 -38.57
CA GLU A 552 -23.88 3.89 -37.59
C GLU A 552 -24.55 4.03 -36.21
N LYS A 553 -24.10 3.19 -35.28
CA LYS A 553 -24.37 3.32 -33.84
C LYS A 553 -23.50 4.41 -33.23
N ASN A 554 -24.14 5.32 -32.53
CA ASN A 554 -23.49 6.41 -31.78
C ASN A 554 -24.11 6.57 -30.38
N ASP A 555 -24.67 5.49 -29.83
CA ASP A 555 -25.15 5.41 -28.44
C ASP A 555 -24.00 5.32 -27.43
N ALA A 556 -24.26 5.69 -26.18
CA ALA A 556 -23.24 5.83 -25.15
C ALA A 556 -22.50 4.52 -24.83
N GLU A 557 -23.21 3.39 -24.74
CA GLU A 557 -22.63 2.09 -24.39
C GLU A 557 -21.75 1.55 -25.54
N THR A 558 -22.19 1.69 -26.79
CA THR A 558 -21.39 1.35 -27.98
C THR A 558 -20.15 2.24 -28.12
N LEU A 559 -20.27 3.55 -27.93
CA LEU A 559 -19.13 4.48 -27.97
C LEU A 559 -18.14 4.21 -26.82
N GLN A 560 -18.64 3.94 -25.61
CA GLN A 560 -17.81 3.55 -24.46
C GLN A 560 -17.02 2.26 -24.76
N LYS A 561 -17.68 1.24 -25.32
CA LYS A 561 -17.04 -0.02 -25.72
C LYS A 561 -15.90 0.21 -26.71
N CYS A 562 -16.14 0.97 -27.78
CA CYS A 562 -15.12 1.28 -28.78
C CYS A 562 -13.96 2.12 -28.21
N LEU A 563 -14.22 3.06 -27.30
CA LEU A 563 -13.16 3.84 -26.65
C LEU A 563 -12.33 3.03 -25.63
N ILE A 564 -12.89 2.00 -24.98
CA ILE A 564 -12.10 1.05 -24.17
C ILE A 564 -11.13 0.26 -25.07
N LEU A 565 -11.59 -0.17 -26.25
CA LEU A 565 -10.72 -0.80 -27.26
C LEU A 565 -9.56 0.11 -27.66
N CYS A 566 -9.84 1.39 -27.96
CA CYS A 566 -8.81 2.38 -28.26
C CYS A 566 -7.83 2.59 -27.08
N TYR A 567 -8.34 2.68 -25.86
CA TYR A 567 -7.51 2.99 -24.69
C TYR A 567 -6.54 1.85 -24.36
N GLU A 568 -7.01 0.60 -24.34
CA GLU A 568 -6.14 -0.56 -24.10
C GLU A 568 -5.13 -0.79 -25.23
N LEU A 569 -5.52 -0.52 -26.49
CA LEU A 569 -4.57 -0.49 -27.62
C LEU A 569 -3.47 0.55 -27.41
N LEU A 570 -3.85 1.80 -27.13
CA LEU A 570 -2.93 2.93 -26.98
C LEU A 570 -1.99 2.79 -25.77
N LYS A 571 -2.43 2.11 -24.70
CA LYS A 571 -1.60 1.78 -23.52
C LYS A 571 -0.53 0.72 -23.80
N GLN A 572 -0.78 -0.22 -24.71
CA GLN A 572 0.16 -1.31 -25.03
C GLN A 572 1.03 -1.05 -26.28
N MET A 573 0.68 -0.05 -27.08
CA MET A 573 1.39 0.33 -28.30
C MET A 573 2.76 0.95 -28.00
N SER A 574 3.81 0.46 -28.64
CA SER A 574 5.16 1.00 -28.48
C SER A 574 5.31 2.41 -29.06
N THR A 575 6.03 3.30 -28.37
CA THR A 575 6.31 4.67 -28.86
C THR A 575 7.13 4.71 -30.14
N SER A 576 7.70 3.59 -30.56
CA SER A 576 8.33 3.37 -31.86
C SER A 576 7.34 3.24 -33.03
N THR A 577 6.07 2.92 -32.79
CA THR A 577 5.04 2.82 -33.84
C THR A 577 4.49 4.19 -34.24
N GLY A 578 4.29 5.07 -33.26
CA GLY A 578 3.74 6.40 -33.49
C GLY A 578 2.29 6.37 -34.01
N ILE A 579 1.84 7.51 -34.57
CA ILE A 579 0.52 7.61 -35.20
C ILE A 579 0.68 7.36 -36.71
N GLY A 580 0.13 6.25 -37.19
CA GLY A 580 -0.05 5.96 -38.62
C GLY A 580 -1.49 6.23 -39.09
N ALA A 581 -1.70 6.29 -40.40
CA ALA A 581 -2.97 6.72 -41.02
C ALA A 581 -4.23 5.95 -40.55
N THR A 582 -4.10 4.68 -40.14
CA THR A 582 -5.21 3.90 -39.55
C THR A 582 -5.61 4.44 -38.17
N MET A 583 -4.63 4.84 -37.36
CA MET A 583 -4.87 5.50 -36.07
C MET A 583 -5.38 6.93 -36.25
N ASP A 584 -4.90 7.70 -37.24
CA ASP A 584 -5.50 9.00 -37.58
C ASP A 584 -6.99 8.85 -37.92
N GLY A 585 -7.36 7.80 -38.66
CA GLY A 585 -8.75 7.44 -38.95
C GLY A 585 -9.59 7.19 -37.69
N ILE A 586 -9.05 6.49 -36.68
CA ILE A 586 -9.71 6.31 -35.38
C ILE A 586 -9.79 7.64 -34.60
N ILE A 587 -8.73 8.46 -34.66
CA ILE A 587 -8.66 9.72 -33.92
C ILE A 587 -9.72 10.71 -34.40
N GLU A 588 -9.78 10.96 -35.70
CA GLU A 588 -10.73 11.92 -36.29
C GLU A 588 -12.18 11.39 -36.28
N SER A 589 -12.39 10.06 -36.39
CA SER A 589 -13.76 9.50 -36.43
C SER A 589 -14.38 9.17 -35.05
N LEU A 590 -13.57 8.91 -34.02
CA LEU A 590 -14.05 8.44 -32.71
C LEU A 590 -13.49 9.23 -31.52
N ILE A 591 -12.18 9.47 -31.45
CA ILE A 591 -11.56 10.10 -30.27
C ILE A 591 -11.92 11.58 -30.18
N LEU A 592 -11.69 12.37 -31.24
CA LEU A 592 -12.00 13.80 -31.24
C LEU A 592 -13.52 14.08 -31.09
N PRO A 593 -14.44 13.37 -31.78
CA PRO A 593 -15.88 13.46 -31.51
C PRO A 593 -16.27 13.02 -30.10
N GLY A 594 -15.52 12.11 -29.47
CA GLY A 594 -15.76 11.66 -28.10
C GLY A 594 -15.56 12.75 -27.05
N ILE A 595 -14.64 13.70 -27.27
CA ILE A 595 -14.33 14.81 -26.33
C ILE A 595 -15.50 15.80 -26.23
N ILE A 596 -16.27 15.98 -27.30
CA ILE A 596 -17.44 16.88 -27.34
C ILE A 596 -18.78 16.15 -27.08
N ASN A 597 -18.72 14.89 -26.63
CA ASN A 597 -19.91 14.07 -26.43
C ASN A 597 -20.70 14.50 -25.17
N VAL A 598 -22.03 14.38 -25.22
CA VAL A 598 -22.91 14.75 -24.10
C VAL A 598 -22.64 13.87 -22.85
N HIS A 599 -22.26 12.61 -23.04
CA HIS A 599 -22.06 11.65 -21.95
C HIS A 599 -20.67 11.78 -21.30
N PRO A 600 -20.56 12.07 -19.99
CA PRO A 600 -19.26 12.26 -19.32
C PRO A 600 -18.32 11.04 -19.41
N VAL A 601 -18.87 9.83 -19.42
CA VAL A 601 -18.10 8.57 -19.52
C VAL A 601 -17.38 8.46 -20.88
N VAL A 602 -18.05 8.90 -21.96
CA VAL A 602 -17.48 8.95 -23.31
C VAL A 602 -16.37 10.02 -23.37
N ARG A 603 -16.63 11.22 -22.83
CA ARG A 603 -15.62 12.30 -22.72
C ARG A 603 -14.38 11.84 -21.93
N ASN A 604 -14.56 11.15 -20.81
CA ASN A 604 -13.47 10.64 -19.98
C ASN A 604 -12.52 9.73 -20.76
N LEU A 605 -13.06 8.71 -21.45
CA LEU A 605 -12.26 7.76 -22.23
C LEU A 605 -11.64 8.42 -23.46
N ALA A 606 -12.35 9.36 -24.11
CA ALA A 606 -11.82 10.12 -25.23
C ALA A 606 -10.61 11.00 -24.84
N VAL A 607 -10.67 11.64 -23.67
CA VAL A 607 -9.57 12.44 -23.10
C VAL A 607 -8.37 11.55 -22.74
N LEU A 608 -8.60 10.37 -22.16
CA LEU A 608 -7.55 9.38 -21.91
C LEU A 608 -6.89 8.89 -23.21
N CYS A 609 -7.69 8.57 -24.24
CA CYS A 609 -7.18 8.18 -25.56
C CYS A 609 -6.38 9.31 -26.21
N LEU A 610 -6.88 10.55 -26.21
CA LEU A 610 -6.16 11.71 -26.73
C LEU A 610 -4.81 11.92 -26.00
N GLY A 611 -4.81 11.73 -24.67
CA GLY A 611 -3.62 11.76 -23.84
C GLY A 611 -2.56 10.78 -24.34
N CYS A 612 -2.93 9.50 -24.50
CA CYS A 612 -2.04 8.46 -25.02
C CYS A 612 -1.62 8.69 -26.49
N CYS A 613 -2.51 9.21 -27.36
CA CYS A 613 -2.12 9.59 -28.73
C CYS A 613 -1.02 10.67 -28.73
N GLY A 614 -1.07 11.64 -27.81
CA GLY A 614 0.02 12.62 -27.66
C GLY A 614 1.35 11.97 -27.26
N LEU A 615 1.35 10.92 -26.44
CA LEU A 615 2.58 10.17 -26.09
C LEU A 615 3.18 9.44 -27.31
N GLN A 616 2.41 9.19 -28.36
CA GLN A 616 2.87 8.55 -29.60
C GLN A 616 3.45 9.54 -30.62
N ASN A 617 3.16 10.85 -30.53
CA ASN A 617 3.68 11.85 -31.46
C ASN A 617 3.71 13.26 -30.83
N GLN A 618 4.91 13.86 -30.76
CA GLN A 618 5.13 15.20 -30.18
C GLN A 618 4.33 16.30 -30.91
N ASP A 619 4.26 16.30 -32.24
CA ASP A 619 3.50 17.32 -32.99
C ASP A 619 1.99 17.17 -32.75
N PHE A 620 1.52 15.92 -32.57
CA PHE A 620 0.15 15.64 -32.17
C PHE A 620 -0.15 16.14 -30.76
N ALA A 621 0.79 15.93 -29.81
CA ALA A 621 0.69 16.48 -28.48
C ALA A 621 0.62 18.02 -28.54
N SER A 622 1.56 18.69 -29.21
CA SER A 622 1.57 20.15 -29.36
C SER A 622 0.29 20.71 -30.01
N LYS A 623 -0.31 20.01 -30.98
CA LYS A 623 -1.60 20.39 -31.60
C LYS A 623 -2.77 20.33 -30.60
N HIS A 624 -2.81 19.35 -29.69
CA HIS A 624 -3.98 19.09 -28.84
C HIS A 624 -3.78 19.39 -27.35
N PHE A 625 -2.59 19.77 -26.90
CA PHE A 625 -2.31 20.10 -25.50
C PHE A 625 -3.22 21.22 -24.97
N VAL A 626 -3.52 22.23 -25.79
CA VAL A 626 -4.45 23.32 -25.45
C VAL A 626 -5.87 22.80 -25.21
N LEU A 627 -6.31 21.74 -25.91
CA LEU A 627 -7.60 21.10 -25.67
C LEU A 627 -7.62 20.36 -24.32
N LEU A 628 -6.53 19.69 -23.94
CA LEU A 628 -6.40 19.10 -22.60
C LEU A 628 -6.44 20.17 -21.49
N LEU A 629 -5.82 21.34 -21.69
CA LEU A 629 -5.90 22.46 -20.75
C LEU A 629 -7.33 23.03 -20.64
N GLN A 630 -8.07 23.11 -21.74
CA GLN A 630 -9.48 23.51 -21.75
C GLN A 630 -10.36 22.52 -20.98
N VAL A 631 -10.19 21.22 -21.21
CA VAL A 631 -10.87 20.16 -20.45
C VAL A 631 -10.54 20.26 -18.95
N LEU A 632 -9.27 20.47 -18.60
CA LEU A 632 -8.82 20.63 -17.20
C LEU A 632 -9.47 21.82 -16.48
N GLN A 633 -9.92 22.86 -17.21
CA GLN A 633 -10.64 24.00 -16.66
C GLN A 633 -12.16 23.81 -16.65
N ILE A 634 -12.74 23.32 -17.75
CA ILE A 634 -14.18 23.38 -18.01
C ILE A 634 -14.92 22.13 -17.51
N ASP A 635 -14.32 20.95 -17.64
CA ASP A 635 -15.04 19.67 -17.61
C ASP A 635 -15.41 19.17 -16.19
N ASP A 636 -16.11 18.04 -16.09
CA ASP A 636 -16.49 17.41 -14.83
C ASP A 636 -15.24 16.84 -14.10
N VAL A 637 -15.29 16.73 -12.77
CA VAL A 637 -14.11 16.44 -11.91
C VAL A 637 -13.37 15.16 -12.32
N THR A 638 -14.08 14.10 -12.70
CA THR A 638 -13.47 12.83 -13.14
C THR A 638 -12.68 12.97 -14.45
N ILE A 639 -13.18 13.77 -15.39
CA ILE A 639 -12.50 14.04 -16.66
C ILE A 639 -11.33 15.01 -16.44
N LYS A 640 -11.45 15.98 -15.51
CA LYS A 640 -10.33 16.82 -15.08
C LYS A 640 -9.16 16.00 -14.53
N ILE A 641 -9.41 14.96 -13.73
CA ILE A 641 -8.36 14.03 -13.26
C ILE A 641 -7.70 13.31 -14.45
N SER A 642 -8.47 12.87 -15.44
CA SER A 642 -7.94 12.22 -16.66
C SER A 642 -7.11 13.18 -17.53
N ALA A 643 -7.56 14.42 -17.70
CA ALA A 643 -6.80 15.46 -18.40
C ALA A 643 -5.51 15.83 -17.66
N LEU A 644 -5.55 15.91 -16.33
CA LEU A 644 -4.39 16.21 -15.48
C LEU A 644 -3.30 15.13 -15.62
N LYS A 645 -3.68 13.85 -15.64
CA LYS A 645 -2.76 12.74 -15.96
C LYS A 645 -2.16 12.89 -17.36
N ALA A 646 -3.00 13.05 -18.38
CA ALA A 646 -2.56 13.21 -19.77
C ALA A 646 -1.56 14.38 -19.96
N ILE A 647 -1.81 15.51 -19.29
CA ILE A 647 -0.92 16.68 -19.30
C ILE A 647 0.41 16.36 -18.62
N PHE A 648 0.40 15.78 -17.43
CA PHE A 648 1.65 15.45 -16.73
C PHE A 648 2.46 14.38 -17.46
N ASP A 649 1.83 13.34 -18.01
CA ASP A 649 2.55 12.29 -18.74
C ASP A 649 3.17 12.84 -20.03
N GLN A 650 2.51 13.76 -20.73
CA GLN A 650 3.07 14.45 -21.90
C GLN A 650 4.22 15.41 -21.52
N LEU A 651 4.08 16.17 -20.43
CA LEU A 651 5.16 17.02 -19.91
C LEU A 651 6.37 16.19 -19.41
N MET A 652 6.13 15.03 -18.81
CA MET A 652 7.18 14.09 -18.40
C MET A 652 7.92 13.45 -19.59
N THR A 653 7.24 13.31 -20.73
CA THR A 653 7.80 12.67 -21.94
C THR A 653 8.53 13.66 -22.85
N PHE A 654 8.00 14.87 -23.02
CA PHE A 654 8.48 15.85 -24.01
C PHE A 654 9.06 17.14 -23.38
N GLY A 655 8.95 17.32 -22.06
CA GLY A 655 9.30 18.57 -21.39
C GLY A 655 8.34 19.73 -21.73
N PHE A 656 8.71 20.95 -21.34
CA PHE A 656 7.89 22.14 -21.59
C PHE A 656 8.11 22.78 -22.98
N GLU A 657 9.22 22.48 -23.66
CA GLU A 657 9.63 23.15 -24.90
C GLU A 657 8.62 22.97 -26.05
N PRO A 658 8.12 21.77 -26.38
CA PRO A 658 7.23 21.58 -27.54
C PRO A 658 5.84 22.20 -27.38
N PHE A 659 5.44 22.54 -26.15
CA PHE A 659 4.14 23.14 -25.83
C PHE A 659 4.17 24.68 -25.87
N LYS A 660 5.33 25.28 -26.16
CA LYS A 660 5.48 26.71 -26.50
C LYS A 660 5.06 26.96 -27.95
N THR A 661 3.75 26.90 -28.22
CA THR A 661 3.21 26.92 -29.59
C THR A 661 3.49 28.23 -30.32
N LYS A 662 4.27 28.16 -31.42
CA LYS A 662 4.36 29.24 -32.43
C LYS A 662 2.97 29.54 -33.00
N LYS A 663 2.59 30.82 -33.06
CA LYS A 663 1.28 31.25 -33.59
C LYS A 663 1.12 30.84 -35.06
N ILE A 664 -0.02 30.20 -35.36
CA ILE A 664 -0.41 29.82 -36.73
C ILE A 664 -0.56 31.09 -37.59
N LYS A 665 0.16 31.16 -38.72
CA LYS A 665 0.00 32.24 -39.70
C LYS A 665 -1.31 32.07 -40.48
N ALA A 666 -2.39 32.64 -39.94
CA ALA A 666 -3.67 32.75 -40.65
C ALA A 666 -3.50 33.53 -41.97
N THR A 667 -4.18 33.09 -43.02
CA THR A 667 -3.92 33.51 -44.41
C THR A 667 -4.79 34.69 -44.85
N GLN A 668 -4.27 35.49 -45.80
CA GLN A 668 -4.95 36.58 -46.56
C GLN A 668 -5.26 37.84 -45.72
N LYS A 669 -4.76 39.02 -46.09
CA LYS A 669 -4.93 39.67 -47.40
C LYS A 669 -3.70 40.44 -47.89
N GLU A 670 -3.64 40.62 -49.20
CA GLU A 670 -2.69 41.50 -49.89
C GLU A 670 -3.12 42.98 -49.74
N GLY A 671 -2.18 43.92 -49.62
CA GLY A 671 -2.50 45.35 -49.64
C GLY A 671 -1.41 46.30 -49.14
N ALA A 672 -0.65 46.87 -50.09
CA ALA A 672 0.26 48.01 -49.96
C ALA A 672 1.56 47.85 -49.14
N GLU A 673 2.64 48.41 -49.69
CA GLU A 673 3.96 48.55 -49.08
C GLU A 673 4.05 49.82 -48.22
N ILE A 674 5.00 49.87 -47.28
CA ILE A 674 5.90 51.01 -47.03
C ILE A 674 7.04 50.57 -46.09
N ASN A 675 8.24 51.13 -46.30
CA ASN A 675 9.47 50.73 -45.60
C ASN A 675 9.58 51.27 -44.16
N SER A 676 10.09 50.43 -43.26
CA SER A 676 11.09 50.84 -42.25
C SER A 676 11.86 49.60 -41.75
N ASN A 677 13.19 49.62 -41.84
CA ASN A 677 14.04 48.58 -41.25
C ASN A 677 14.16 48.80 -39.75
N GLU A 678 13.51 47.96 -38.94
CA GLU A 678 13.82 47.78 -37.52
C GLU A 678 13.89 46.26 -37.22
N GLU A 679 14.86 45.84 -36.42
CA GLU A 679 15.16 44.42 -36.15
C GLU A 679 14.19 43.85 -35.10
N PRO A 680 13.43 42.77 -35.41
CA PRO A 680 12.39 42.25 -34.51
C PRO A 680 12.87 41.16 -33.53
N GLU A 681 14.13 41.17 -33.09
CA GLU A 681 14.71 40.10 -32.24
C GLU A 681 14.41 40.19 -30.73
N SER A 682 13.56 41.13 -30.29
CA SER A 682 13.31 41.42 -28.87
C SER A 682 11.92 41.08 -28.32
N LYS A 683 11.03 40.49 -29.13
CA LYS A 683 9.62 40.22 -28.72
C LYS A 683 9.20 38.75 -28.65
N GLU A 684 9.87 37.85 -29.37
CA GLU A 684 9.47 36.42 -29.34
C GLU A 684 9.80 35.79 -27.98
N SER A 685 10.97 36.08 -27.40
CA SER A 685 11.42 35.53 -26.12
C SER A 685 10.57 35.93 -24.89
N GLU A 686 9.94 37.12 -24.91
CA GLU A 686 9.01 37.50 -23.84
C GLU A 686 7.70 36.69 -23.89
N GLU A 687 7.11 36.53 -25.09
CA GLU A 687 5.91 35.69 -25.27
C GLU A 687 6.20 34.19 -25.03
N GLU A 688 7.37 33.69 -25.44
CA GLU A 688 7.79 32.29 -25.24
C GLU A 688 7.76 31.86 -23.77
N THR A 689 8.24 32.72 -22.86
CA THR A 689 8.19 32.40 -21.43
C THR A 689 6.78 32.49 -20.85
N ALA A 690 5.88 33.28 -21.44
CA ALA A 690 4.53 33.50 -20.93
C ALA A 690 3.65 32.24 -21.04
N ILE A 691 3.76 31.46 -22.14
CA ILE A 691 2.96 30.23 -22.31
C ILE A 691 3.34 29.19 -21.25
N ALA A 692 4.64 28.92 -21.07
CA ALA A 692 5.11 27.98 -20.05
C ALA A 692 4.74 28.43 -18.62
N LYS A 693 4.84 29.75 -18.33
CA LYS A 693 4.37 30.33 -17.06
C LYS A 693 2.87 30.16 -16.86
N ASN A 694 2.05 30.26 -17.91
CA ASN A 694 0.60 30.06 -17.83
C ASN A 694 0.21 28.60 -17.58
N VAL A 695 0.89 27.63 -18.22
CA VAL A 695 0.69 26.19 -17.97
C VAL A 695 1.10 25.84 -16.54
N LEU A 696 2.29 26.26 -16.11
CA LEU A 696 2.77 26.06 -14.74
C LEU A 696 1.86 26.74 -13.71
N LYS A 697 1.33 27.94 -14.00
CA LYS A 697 0.34 28.59 -13.15
C LYS A 697 -0.93 27.76 -13.03
N LEU A 698 -1.52 27.29 -14.14
CA LEU A 698 -2.74 26.48 -14.10
C LEU A 698 -2.56 25.19 -13.29
N LEU A 699 -1.40 24.53 -13.42
CA LEU A 699 -1.08 23.31 -12.65
C LEU A 699 -0.76 23.62 -11.18
N SER A 700 -0.16 24.77 -10.87
CA SER A 700 0.11 25.21 -9.50
C SER A 700 -1.15 25.70 -8.78
N ASP A 701 -2.09 26.35 -9.48
CA ASP A 701 -3.37 26.80 -8.92
C ASP A 701 -4.25 25.62 -8.49
N LEU A 702 -4.01 24.41 -9.02
CA LEU A 702 -4.70 23.17 -8.59
C LEU A 702 -4.17 22.60 -7.26
N LEU A 703 -3.03 23.06 -6.75
CA LEU A 703 -2.55 22.71 -5.41
C LEU A 703 -3.49 23.23 -4.31
N ASP A 704 -4.15 24.35 -4.57
CA ASP A 704 -5.14 24.98 -3.69
C ASP A 704 -6.59 24.58 -4.05
N SER A 705 -6.78 23.47 -4.78
CA SER A 705 -8.12 22.97 -5.13
C SER A 705 -8.85 22.41 -3.90
N GLU A 706 -10.17 22.56 -3.83
CA GLU A 706 -11.01 21.91 -2.80
C GLU A 706 -11.07 20.38 -2.98
N VAL A 707 -10.78 19.85 -4.18
CA VAL A 707 -10.88 18.42 -4.50
C VAL A 707 -9.56 17.69 -4.20
N SER A 708 -9.62 16.69 -3.30
CA SER A 708 -8.47 15.89 -2.86
C SER A 708 -7.70 15.25 -4.02
N GLU A 709 -8.40 14.68 -5.01
CA GLU A 709 -7.80 14.02 -6.16
C GLU A 709 -7.09 15.01 -7.10
N LEU A 710 -7.59 16.25 -7.21
CA LEU A 710 -6.94 17.30 -8.01
C LEU A 710 -5.73 17.88 -7.29
N ARG A 711 -5.82 18.15 -5.98
CA ARG A 711 -4.64 18.52 -5.15
C ARG A 711 -3.56 17.45 -5.24
N THR A 712 -3.94 16.19 -5.05
CA THR A 712 -3.03 15.04 -5.06
C THR A 712 -2.40 14.84 -6.45
N GLY A 713 -3.20 14.91 -7.52
CA GLY A 713 -2.70 14.80 -8.89
C GLY A 713 -1.74 15.93 -9.28
N ALA A 714 -2.04 17.17 -8.86
CA ALA A 714 -1.17 18.33 -9.07
C ALA A 714 0.14 18.22 -8.27
N ALA A 715 0.06 17.87 -6.99
CA ALA A 715 1.23 17.71 -6.13
C ALA A 715 2.14 16.57 -6.60
N GLU A 716 1.58 15.40 -6.96
CA GLU A 716 2.32 14.26 -7.50
C GLU A 716 2.94 14.58 -8.87
N GLY A 717 2.18 15.22 -9.77
CA GLY A 717 2.66 15.58 -11.10
C GLY A 717 3.80 16.60 -11.09
N LEU A 718 3.68 17.65 -10.27
CA LEU A 718 4.74 18.64 -10.09
C LEU A 718 5.96 18.01 -9.39
N ALA A 719 5.76 17.17 -8.38
CA ALA A 719 6.86 16.43 -7.74
C ALA A 719 7.61 15.50 -8.73
N LYS A 720 6.90 14.80 -9.62
CA LYS A 720 7.51 13.97 -10.67
C LYS A 720 8.34 14.80 -11.65
N LEU A 721 7.82 15.94 -12.13
CA LEU A 721 8.54 16.87 -13.02
C LEU A 721 9.78 17.49 -12.36
N MET A 722 9.72 17.78 -11.05
CA MET A 722 10.89 18.22 -10.31
C MET A 722 11.92 17.10 -10.14
N PHE A 723 11.48 15.89 -9.78
CA PHE A 723 12.36 14.74 -9.57
C PHE A 723 13.10 14.30 -10.85
N SER A 724 12.48 14.43 -12.03
CA SER A 724 13.12 14.17 -13.32
C SER A 724 13.99 15.32 -13.85
N GLY A 725 14.08 16.45 -13.14
CA GLY A 725 14.82 17.64 -13.57
C GLY A 725 14.16 18.45 -14.69
N LEU A 726 12.91 18.15 -15.05
CA LEU A 726 12.15 18.87 -16.07
C LEU A 726 11.52 20.18 -15.55
N LEU A 727 11.46 20.36 -14.23
CA LEU A 727 10.98 21.56 -13.56
C LEU A 727 11.93 21.94 -12.41
N VAL A 728 12.49 23.15 -12.45
CA VAL A 728 13.22 23.75 -11.33
C VAL A 728 12.45 25.00 -10.89
N SER A 729 11.88 24.99 -9.68
CA SER A 729 11.15 26.13 -9.13
C SER A 729 11.08 26.07 -7.61
N SER A 730 11.89 26.89 -6.94
CA SER A 730 11.87 27.07 -5.49
C SER A 730 10.55 27.64 -4.98
N ARG A 731 9.81 28.39 -5.82
CA ARG A 731 8.44 28.84 -5.53
C ARG A 731 7.44 27.68 -5.46
N ILE A 732 7.45 26.77 -6.43
CA ILE A 732 6.55 25.60 -6.41
C ILE A 732 6.96 24.65 -5.28
N LEU A 733 8.27 24.47 -5.05
CA LEU A 733 8.77 23.68 -3.93
C LEU A 733 8.31 24.24 -2.56
N SER A 734 8.35 25.56 -2.39
CA SER A 734 7.78 26.23 -1.21
C SER A 734 6.28 25.93 -1.06
N HIS A 735 5.49 26.04 -2.14
CA HIS A 735 4.06 25.73 -2.13
C HIS A 735 3.79 24.26 -1.75
N LEU A 736 4.56 23.31 -2.28
CA LEU A 736 4.46 21.89 -1.92
C LEU A 736 4.82 21.64 -0.44
N VAL A 737 5.85 22.29 0.10
CA VAL A 737 6.21 22.17 1.53
C VAL A 737 5.11 22.76 2.42
N LEU A 738 4.55 23.92 2.06
CA LEU A 738 3.41 24.50 2.76
C LEU A 738 2.18 23.58 2.71
N LEU A 739 1.86 23.02 1.54
CA LEU A 739 0.73 22.10 1.32
C LEU A 739 0.88 20.80 2.12
N TRP A 740 2.11 20.31 2.32
CA TRP A 740 2.39 19.12 3.12
C TRP A 740 2.11 19.31 4.61
N TYR A 741 2.36 20.51 5.15
CA TYR A 741 2.06 20.86 6.54
C TYR A 741 0.63 21.40 6.74
N ASN A 742 0.01 22.01 5.72
CA ASN A 742 -1.33 22.61 5.77
C ASN A 742 -2.39 21.63 6.33
N PRO A 743 -3.07 21.94 7.45
CA PRO A 743 -4.10 21.08 8.06
C PRO A 743 -5.17 20.55 7.09
N VAL A 744 -5.51 21.31 6.04
CA VAL A 744 -6.48 20.89 5.00
C VAL A 744 -6.09 19.57 4.32
N THR A 745 -4.80 19.22 4.29
CA THR A 745 -4.30 17.97 3.68
C THR A 745 -4.13 16.82 4.67
N GLU A 746 -4.56 16.93 5.94
CA GLU A 746 -4.38 15.86 6.94
C GLU A 746 -5.07 14.55 6.51
N GLU A 747 -6.25 14.63 5.91
CA GLU A 747 -6.97 13.48 5.35
C GLU A 747 -6.49 13.06 3.94
N ASP A 748 -5.67 13.87 3.26
CA ASP A 748 -5.12 13.58 1.93
C ASP A 748 -3.92 12.59 2.02
N VAL A 749 -4.19 11.37 2.49
CA VAL A 749 -3.16 10.35 2.81
C VAL A 749 -2.21 10.07 1.63
N ARG A 750 -2.71 10.04 0.38
CA ARG A 750 -1.86 9.85 -0.82
C ARG A 750 -0.92 11.04 -1.04
N LEU A 751 -1.42 12.27 -0.91
CA LEU A 751 -0.64 13.51 -1.04
C LEU A 751 0.46 13.57 0.01
N ARG A 752 0.11 13.39 1.30
CA ARG A 752 1.09 13.48 2.40
C ARG A 752 2.14 12.37 2.36
N HIS A 753 1.80 11.15 1.93
CA HIS A 753 2.80 10.11 1.69
C HIS A 753 3.66 10.39 0.45
N CYS A 754 3.08 10.86 -0.66
CA CYS A 754 3.82 11.21 -1.87
C CYS A 754 4.89 12.27 -1.58
N LEU A 755 4.51 13.40 -0.99
CA LEU A 755 5.44 14.48 -0.66
C LEU A 755 6.46 14.07 0.42
N GLY A 756 6.05 13.29 1.42
CA GLY A 756 6.95 12.76 2.46
C GLY A 756 8.01 11.78 1.94
N VAL A 757 7.79 11.11 0.80
CA VAL A 757 8.80 10.32 0.08
C VAL A 757 9.60 11.19 -0.90
N PHE A 758 8.94 12.12 -1.58
CA PHE A 758 9.56 13.01 -2.56
C PHE A 758 10.63 13.91 -1.94
N PHE A 759 10.35 14.66 -0.86
CA PHE A 759 11.31 15.67 -0.38
C PHE A 759 12.70 15.10 -0.03
N PRO A 760 12.85 14.00 0.73
CA PRO A 760 14.17 13.42 1.02
C PRO A 760 14.84 12.84 -0.22
N MET A 761 14.08 12.16 -1.08
CA MET A 761 14.63 11.56 -2.31
C MET A 761 15.08 12.61 -3.31
N PHE A 762 14.35 13.72 -3.43
CA PHE A 762 14.70 14.85 -4.29
C PHE A 762 15.90 15.62 -3.74
N ALA A 763 15.90 15.98 -2.45
CA ALA A 763 16.97 16.74 -1.81
C ALA A 763 18.33 16.03 -1.90
N TYR A 764 18.39 14.74 -1.53
CA TYR A 764 19.66 14.02 -1.44
C TYR A 764 20.16 13.44 -2.78
N ALA A 765 19.42 13.67 -3.89
CA ALA A 765 19.85 13.27 -5.24
C ALA A 765 21.00 14.15 -5.76
N SER A 766 20.96 15.47 -5.57
CA SER A 766 21.98 16.40 -6.06
C SER A 766 22.03 17.71 -5.26
N ARG A 767 23.17 18.40 -5.30
CA ARG A 767 23.37 19.71 -4.67
C ARG A 767 22.40 20.77 -5.22
N THR A 768 22.11 20.74 -6.53
CA THR A 768 21.15 21.66 -7.18
C THR A 768 19.73 21.55 -6.60
N ASN A 769 19.34 20.36 -6.16
CA ASN A 769 18.03 20.15 -5.55
C ASN A 769 18.00 20.70 -4.11
N GLN A 770 19.12 20.58 -3.38
CA GLN A 770 19.31 21.24 -2.08
C GLN A 770 19.32 22.78 -2.21
N GLU A 771 19.99 23.33 -3.22
CA GLU A 771 19.95 24.77 -3.54
C GLU A 771 18.52 25.26 -3.80
N CYS A 772 17.66 24.44 -4.42
CA CYS A 772 16.25 24.76 -4.60
C CYS A 772 15.47 24.87 -3.26
N PHE A 773 15.79 24.04 -2.26
CA PHE A 773 15.28 24.20 -0.89
C PHE A 773 15.90 25.42 -0.17
N GLU A 774 17.17 25.72 -0.43
CA GLU A 774 17.91 26.87 0.13
C GLU A 774 17.38 28.22 -0.39
N GLU A 775 16.89 28.27 -1.63
CA GLU A 775 16.10 29.36 -2.19
C GLU A 775 14.70 29.43 -1.56
N ALA A 776 14.02 28.29 -1.43
CA ALA A 776 12.67 28.21 -0.87
C ALA A 776 12.61 28.56 0.63
N PHE A 777 13.73 28.53 1.35
CA PHE A 777 13.80 28.64 2.81
C PHE A 777 13.12 29.89 3.37
N LEU A 778 13.63 31.09 3.07
CA LEU A 778 13.08 32.34 3.60
C LEU A 778 11.63 32.59 3.10
N PRO A 779 11.30 32.44 1.80
CA PRO A 779 9.92 32.58 1.33
C PRO A 779 8.91 31.66 2.04
N THR A 780 9.29 30.41 2.33
CA THR A 780 8.41 29.46 3.05
C THR A 780 8.15 29.92 4.48
N LEU A 781 9.20 30.26 5.23
CA LEU A 781 9.04 30.67 6.64
C LEU A 781 8.37 32.05 6.76
N GLN A 782 8.65 32.98 5.85
CA GLN A 782 7.96 34.28 5.78
C GLN A 782 6.48 34.14 5.41
N THR A 783 6.11 33.17 4.56
CA THR A 783 4.69 32.87 4.25
C THR A 783 3.94 32.34 5.47
N LEU A 784 4.58 31.53 6.32
CA LEU A 784 4.01 31.09 7.59
C LEU A 784 3.89 32.24 8.60
N ALA A 785 4.96 33.03 8.77
CA ALA A 785 4.99 34.16 9.70
C ALA A 785 4.02 35.30 9.34
N SER A 786 3.66 35.44 8.07
CA SER A 786 2.67 36.41 7.58
C SER A 786 1.25 35.84 7.42
N ALA A 787 1.02 34.57 7.76
CA ALA A 787 -0.29 33.95 7.67
C ALA A 787 -1.28 34.59 8.68
N PRO A 788 -2.45 35.08 8.25
CA PRO A 788 -3.46 35.57 9.17
C PRO A 788 -4.08 34.40 9.94
N ALA A 789 -4.58 34.66 11.16
CA ALA A 789 -5.21 33.65 12.01
C ALA A 789 -6.52 33.02 11.45
N SER A 790 -6.95 33.43 10.26
CA SER A 790 -8.02 32.79 9.47
C SER A 790 -7.50 31.80 8.42
N SER A 791 -6.18 31.67 8.26
CA SER A 791 -5.54 30.72 7.36
C SER A 791 -5.11 29.48 8.13
N PRO A 792 -5.36 28.25 7.62
CA PRO A 792 -4.85 27.01 8.22
C PRO A 792 -3.32 27.00 8.38
N LEU A 793 -2.59 27.81 7.61
CA LEU A 793 -1.13 27.94 7.74
C LEU A 793 -0.69 28.51 9.10
N ALA A 794 -1.57 29.23 9.82
CA ALA A 794 -1.26 29.78 11.14
C ALA A 794 -1.22 28.72 12.26
N GLU A 795 -1.68 27.48 12.00
CA GLU A 795 -1.60 26.35 12.95
C GLU A 795 -0.26 25.59 12.86
N ILE A 796 0.55 25.86 11.84
CA ILE A 796 1.79 25.13 11.55
C ILE A 796 2.92 25.56 12.49
N ASP A 797 3.59 24.60 13.15
CA ASP A 797 4.85 24.89 13.86
C ASP A 797 5.97 25.20 12.85
N ILE A 798 6.18 26.51 12.63
CA ILE A 798 7.26 27.09 11.81
C ILE A 798 8.63 26.47 12.16
N THR A 799 8.81 26.05 13.42
CA THR A 799 10.06 25.42 13.87
C THR A 799 10.27 24.05 13.23
N ASN A 800 9.23 23.23 13.04
CA ASN A 800 9.34 21.92 12.39
C ASN A 800 9.62 22.08 10.88
N VAL A 801 9.02 23.09 10.24
CA VAL A 801 9.28 23.41 8.84
C VAL A 801 10.73 23.87 8.63
N ALA A 802 11.24 24.73 9.51
CA ALA A 802 12.64 25.15 9.49
C ALA A 802 13.61 23.98 9.76
N GLU A 803 13.28 23.09 10.71
CA GLU A 803 14.09 21.89 11.00
C GLU A 803 14.11 20.91 9.81
N LEU A 804 12.98 20.70 9.12
CA LEU A 804 12.92 19.91 7.88
C LEU A 804 13.81 20.51 6.79
N LEU A 805 13.68 21.80 6.51
CA LEU A 805 14.43 22.44 5.43
C LEU A 805 15.94 22.42 5.68
N VAL A 806 16.37 22.56 6.94
CA VAL A 806 17.77 22.35 7.35
C VAL A 806 18.19 20.88 7.21
N ASP A 807 17.34 19.91 7.56
CA ASP A 807 17.67 18.48 7.42
C ASP A 807 17.86 18.09 5.93
N LEU A 808 17.04 18.64 5.04
CA LEU A 808 17.10 18.41 3.59
C LEU A 808 18.30 19.10 2.91
N THR A 809 18.74 20.26 3.40
CA THR A 809 19.88 21.01 2.83
C THR A 809 21.26 20.56 3.33
N ARG A 810 21.35 19.54 4.19
CA ARG A 810 22.61 19.02 4.74
C ARG A 810 23.58 18.47 3.68
N PRO A 811 24.84 18.95 3.59
CA PRO A 811 25.85 18.32 2.75
C PRO A 811 26.21 16.89 3.23
N SER A 812 26.03 16.55 4.51
CA SER A 812 26.16 15.18 5.00
C SER A 812 25.20 14.21 4.31
N GLY A 813 23.95 14.64 4.02
CA GLY A 813 22.88 13.82 3.45
C GLY A 813 23.05 13.45 1.97
N LEU A 814 23.82 14.21 1.19
CA LEU A 814 24.04 13.94 -0.25
C LEU A 814 24.58 12.52 -0.51
N ASN A 815 24.04 11.84 -1.51
CA ASN A 815 24.44 10.49 -1.87
C ASN A 815 25.95 10.40 -2.25
N PRO A 816 26.68 9.33 -1.88
CA PRO A 816 28.12 9.23 -2.12
C PRO A 816 28.55 9.33 -3.59
N GLN A 817 27.68 8.95 -4.53
CA GLN A 817 27.95 9.08 -5.96
C GLN A 817 27.87 10.55 -6.44
N ALA A 818 26.93 11.33 -5.92
CA ALA A 818 26.76 12.75 -6.24
C ALA A 818 27.89 13.63 -5.67
N LYS A 819 28.53 13.19 -4.57
CA LYS A 819 29.70 13.87 -3.98
C LYS A 819 30.91 13.88 -4.91
N ASN A 820 31.08 12.86 -5.76
CA ASN A 820 32.23 12.74 -6.67
C ASN A 820 32.07 13.55 -7.98
N SER A 821 30.89 14.10 -8.27
CA SER A 821 30.60 14.82 -9.51
C SER A 821 30.74 16.35 -9.41
N GLN A 822 30.95 16.90 -8.21
CA GLN A 822 31.02 18.35 -7.97
C GLN A 822 32.11 18.72 -6.95
N ASP A 823 33.32 18.17 -7.13
CA ASP A 823 34.52 18.81 -6.59
C ASP A 823 34.64 20.25 -7.15
N TYR A 824 35.21 21.17 -6.36
CA TYR A 824 35.42 22.60 -6.66
C TYR A 824 34.21 23.56 -6.59
N GLN A 825 33.44 23.51 -5.49
CA GLN A 825 32.95 24.75 -4.85
C GLN A 825 33.31 24.77 -3.36
N ALA A 826 33.83 25.90 -2.86
CA ALA A 826 34.35 26.03 -1.50
C ALA A 826 33.29 26.35 -0.43
N LEU A 827 32.03 26.56 -0.82
CA LEU A 827 30.92 26.86 0.09
C LEU A 827 29.80 25.84 -0.11
N THR A 828 29.32 25.29 1.00
CA THR A 828 28.18 24.37 1.01
C THR A 828 26.86 25.13 0.98
N VAL A 829 25.77 24.41 0.68
CA VAL A 829 24.39 24.93 0.79
C VAL A 829 24.11 25.46 2.20
N HIS A 830 24.70 24.84 3.23
CA HIS A 830 24.60 25.30 4.62
C HIS A 830 25.39 26.57 4.93
N ASP A 831 26.49 26.83 4.23
CA ASP A 831 27.26 28.07 4.36
C ASP A 831 26.48 29.25 3.75
N ASN A 832 25.91 29.06 2.56
CA ASN A 832 24.99 30.03 1.95
C ASN A 832 23.77 30.30 2.85
N LEU A 833 23.15 29.23 3.38
CA LEU A 833 21.97 29.32 4.25
C LEU A 833 22.28 30.04 5.57
N ALA A 834 23.49 29.86 6.13
CA ALA A 834 23.94 30.62 7.29
C ALA A 834 23.97 32.12 7.00
N MET A 835 24.51 32.54 5.86
CA MET A 835 24.57 33.94 5.45
C MET A 835 23.17 34.52 5.18
N LYS A 836 22.27 33.77 4.52
CA LYS A 836 20.85 34.14 4.33
C LYS A 836 20.14 34.37 5.67
N ILE A 837 20.26 33.42 6.60
CA ILE A 837 19.64 33.49 7.93
C ILE A 837 20.22 34.66 8.76
N CYS A 838 21.53 34.87 8.74
CA CYS A 838 22.16 35.98 9.42
C CYS A 838 21.70 37.35 8.87
N ASN A 839 21.55 37.50 7.55
CA ASN A 839 21.05 38.71 6.94
C ASN A 839 19.57 39.00 7.29
N GLU A 840 18.73 37.96 7.34
CA GLU A 840 17.33 38.07 7.81
C GLU A 840 17.26 38.49 9.29
N ILE A 841 18.11 37.91 10.16
CA ILE A 841 18.20 38.30 11.58
C ILE A 841 18.65 39.77 11.72
N LEU A 842 19.59 40.25 10.92
CA LEU A 842 19.99 41.67 10.92
C LEU A 842 18.92 42.61 10.34
N THR A 843 18.10 42.11 9.41
CA THR A 843 17.00 42.90 8.84
C THR A 843 15.86 43.08 9.85
N CYS A 844 15.58 42.06 10.67
CA CYS A 844 14.51 42.07 11.67
C CYS A 844 14.92 41.44 13.02
N PRO A 845 15.87 42.04 13.78
CA PRO A 845 16.46 41.43 15.00
C PRO A 845 15.51 41.36 16.21
N HIS A 846 14.25 41.77 16.02
CA HIS A 846 13.19 41.82 17.03
C HIS A 846 11.90 41.11 16.57
N SER A 847 11.93 40.37 15.46
CA SER A 847 10.79 39.54 15.02
C SER A 847 10.51 38.40 16.01
N PRO A 848 9.26 37.92 16.14
CA PRO A 848 8.98 36.69 16.88
C PRO A 848 9.78 35.48 16.36
N GLU A 849 10.02 35.44 15.04
CA GLU A 849 10.68 34.36 14.30
C GLU A 849 12.20 34.31 14.55
N VAL A 850 12.80 35.31 15.19
CA VAL A 850 14.24 35.32 15.54
C VAL A 850 14.65 34.08 16.35
N ARG A 851 13.72 33.46 17.09
CA ARG A 851 13.91 32.17 17.78
C ARG A 851 14.00 30.97 16.82
N VAL A 852 13.23 30.97 15.74
CA VAL A 852 13.29 29.94 14.69
C VAL A 852 14.60 30.08 13.91
N TYR A 853 14.90 31.29 13.46
CA TYR A 853 16.12 31.58 12.70
C TYR A 853 17.41 31.25 13.48
N THR A 854 17.50 31.62 14.77
CA THR A 854 18.66 31.26 15.60
C THR A 854 18.73 29.78 15.94
N LYS A 855 17.59 29.07 16.06
CA LYS A 855 17.58 27.60 16.20
C LYS A 855 18.10 26.93 14.94
N ALA A 856 17.61 27.33 13.76
CA ALA A 856 18.05 26.83 12.46
C ALA A 856 19.57 27.03 12.27
N LEU A 857 20.06 28.27 12.47
CA LEU A 857 21.49 28.61 12.42
C LEU A 857 22.35 27.72 13.36
N SER A 858 21.83 27.38 14.54
CA SER A 858 22.52 26.50 15.51
C SER A 858 22.57 25.02 15.12
N SER A 859 21.88 24.63 14.04
CA SER A 859 21.77 23.25 13.52
C SER A 859 22.38 23.06 12.13
N LEU A 860 23.03 24.08 11.57
CA LEU A 860 23.73 23.99 10.29
C LEU A 860 25.07 23.24 10.41
N GLU A 861 25.49 22.68 9.28
CA GLU A 861 26.79 22.03 9.08
C GLU A 861 27.73 23.06 8.42
N LEU A 862 28.35 23.90 9.25
CA LEU A 862 29.14 25.06 8.81
C LEU A 862 30.58 24.66 8.45
N SER A 863 31.09 25.17 7.33
CA SER A 863 32.47 24.96 6.89
C SER A 863 33.46 25.85 7.67
N SER A 864 34.70 25.39 7.79
CA SER A 864 35.78 26.16 8.42
C SER A 864 36.18 27.40 7.62
N ASP A 865 36.04 27.39 6.29
CA ASP A 865 36.43 28.50 5.43
C ASP A 865 35.51 29.73 5.60
N LEU A 866 34.19 29.54 5.73
CA LEU A 866 33.25 30.64 6.01
C LEU A 866 33.38 31.19 7.45
N ALA A 867 34.01 30.45 8.37
CA ALA A 867 33.96 30.73 9.80
C ALA A 867 34.44 32.13 10.20
N LYS A 868 35.34 32.76 9.42
CA LYS A 868 35.79 34.14 9.67
C LYS A 868 34.72 35.17 9.35
N ASP A 869 34.13 35.09 8.16
CA ASP A 869 33.14 36.06 7.68
C ASP A 869 31.84 35.94 8.49
N LEU A 870 31.41 34.70 8.76
CA LEU A 870 30.24 34.44 9.60
C LEU A 870 30.43 34.96 11.04
N LEU A 871 31.65 34.95 11.59
CA LEU A 871 31.94 35.50 12.93
C LEU A 871 31.83 37.04 12.95
N VAL A 872 32.20 37.73 11.86
CA VAL A 872 31.97 39.18 11.72
C VAL A 872 30.47 39.49 11.78
N VAL A 873 29.65 38.81 10.97
CA VAL A 873 28.19 39.02 10.95
C VAL A 873 27.54 38.62 12.28
N LEU A 874 28.03 37.54 12.91
CA LEU A 874 27.54 37.06 14.20
C LEU A 874 27.81 38.03 15.37
N ASN A 875 28.92 38.77 15.34
CA ASN A 875 29.16 39.83 16.33
C ASN A 875 28.15 40.98 16.20
N GLU A 876 27.83 41.42 14.98
CA GLU A 876 26.80 42.45 14.75
C GLU A 876 25.41 41.97 15.23
N ILE A 877 25.08 40.70 14.95
CA ILE A 877 23.83 40.07 15.44
C ILE A 877 23.77 40.05 16.99
N LEU A 878 24.89 39.82 17.68
CA LEU A 878 24.94 39.77 19.15
C LEU A 878 24.70 41.15 19.80
N GLU A 879 25.04 42.25 19.14
CA GLU A 879 24.70 43.61 19.62
C GLU A 879 23.23 43.97 19.34
N GLN A 880 22.64 43.47 18.25
CA GLN A 880 21.28 43.83 17.84
C GLN A 880 20.18 42.96 18.46
N VAL A 881 20.39 41.65 18.66
CA VAL A 881 19.35 40.72 19.15
C VAL A 881 19.13 40.86 20.66
N LYS A 882 17.87 41.04 21.10
CA LYS A 882 17.55 41.28 22.53
C LYS A 882 16.98 40.07 23.29
N ASP A 883 16.63 38.97 22.60
CA ASP A 883 16.14 37.76 23.27
C ASP A 883 17.30 36.99 23.94
N ARG A 884 17.20 36.84 25.27
CA ARG A 884 18.21 36.18 26.12
C ARG A 884 18.41 34.68 25.85
N THR A 885 17.49 34.04 25.14
CA THR A 885 17.60 32.64 24.70
C THR A 885 18.39 32.58 23.40
N CYS A 886 18.01 33.42 22.43
CA CYS A 886 18.73 33.59 21.16
C CYS A 886 20.19 33.95 21.39
N LEU A 887 20.47 34.97 22.22
CA LEU A 887 21.84 35.39 22.55
C LEU A 887 22.72 34.25 23.10
N ARG A 888 22.18 33.36 23.94
CA ARG A 888 22.93 32.20 24.45
C ARG A 888 23.20 31.14 23.38
N ALA A 889 22.30 30.99 22.41
CA ALA A 889 22.52 30.11 21.26
C ALA A 889 23.59 30.69 20.31
N LEU A 890 23.48 31.98 20.01
CA LEU A 890 24.44 32.73 19.18
C LEU A 890 25.86 32.73 19.78
N GLU A 891 25.99 32.98 21.09
CA GLU A 891 27.29 32.94 21.78
C GLU A 891 27.90 31.52 21.76
N LYS A 892 27.07 30.46 21.83
CA LYS A 892 27.52 29.07 21.67
C LYS A 892 28.04 28.81 20.25
N ILE A 893 27.39 29.35 19.22
CA ILE A 893 27.85 29.26 17.81
C ILE A 893 29.18 30.02 17.65
N LYS A 894 29.31 31.22 18.23
CA LYS A 894 30.56 32.00 18.23
C LYS A 894 31.73 31.21 18.83
N ILE A 895 31.52 30.60 20.00
CA ILE A 895 32.52 29.73 20.66
C ILE A 895 32.86 28.49 19.80
N GLN A 896 31.94 28.01 18.97
CA GLN A 896 32.20 26.90 18.02
C GLN A 896 33.05 27.36 16.83
N LEU A 897 32.73 28.50 16.21
CA LEU A 897 33.52 29.09 15.12
C LEU A 897 34.92 29.48 15.59
N GLU A 898 35.04 30.12 16.75
CA GLU A 898 36.33 30.48 17.36
C GLU A 898 37.23 29.27 17.67
N LYS A 899 36.67 28.07 17.83
CA LYS A 899 37.44 26.83 17.98
C LYS A 899 37.87 26.26 16.64
N GLY A 900 36.94 26.17 15.67
CA GLY A 900 37.25 25.70 14.32
C GLY A 900 38.38 26.50 13.66
N ILE A 901 38.39 27.83 13.84
CA ILE A 901 39.46 28.72 13.36
C ILE A 901 40.81 28.40 14.02
N LYS A 902 40.85 28.09 15.33
CA LYS A 902 42.07 27.76 16.07
C LYS A 902 42.60 26.37 15.70
N GLU A 903 41.72 25.39 15.59
CA GLU A 903 42.09 24.03 15.18
C GLU A 903 42.62 24.00 13.73
N HIS A 904 42.09 24.86 12.84
CA HIS A 904 42.68 25.06 11.50
C HIS A 904 44.00 25.85 11.52
N SER A 905 44.17 26.88 12.37
CA SER A 905 45.44 27.60 12.44
C SER A 905 46.57 26.72 12.94
N ASP A 906 46.30 25.86 13.93
CA ASP A 906 47.31 24.96 14.50
C ASP A 906 47.74 23.87 13.49
N GLN A 907 46.80 23.39 12.65
CA GLN A 907 47.12 22.49 11.53
C GLN A 907 47.87 23.20 10.40
N ALA A 908 47.52 24.44 10.07
CA ALA A 908 48.21 25.22 9.03
C ALA A 908 49.66 25.54 9.41
N VAL A 909 49.91 25.92 10.68
CA VAL A 909 51.27 26.16 11.20
C VAL A 909 52.11 24.89 11.11
N ALA A 910 51.56 23.72 11.49
CA ALA A 910 52.27 22.45 11.36
C ALA A 910 52.66 22.11 9.91
N ALA A 911 51.84 22.49 8.92
CA ALA A 911 52.17 22.33 7.50
C ALA A 911 53.18 23.37 6.97
N GLN A 912 53.31 24.52 7.63
CA GLN A 912 54.24 25.59 7.24
C GLN A 912 55.71 25.28 7.66
N ASP A 913 55.90 24.61 8.81
CA ASP A 913 57.22 24.24 9.32
C ASP A 913 57.93 23.19 8.42
N ASP A 914 57.19 22.21 7.88
CA ASP A 914 57.74 21.21 6.94
C ASP A 914 58.26 21.86 5.65
N ILE A 915 57.56 22.87 5.12
CA ILE A 915 57.94 23.58 3.88
C ILE A 915 59.26 24.36 4.06
N THR A 916 59.49 24.91 5.26
CA THR A 916 60.69 25.72 5.55
C THR A 916 61.98 24.89 5.56
N THR A 917 61.87 23.56 5.63
CA THR A 917 63.01 22.63 5.71
C THR A 917 63.54 22.18 4.34
N MET A 918 62.82 22.43 3.23
CA MET A 918 63.17 21.91 1.89
C MET A 918 63.91 22.87 0.95
N THR A 919 64.15 24.12 1.33
CA THR A 919 64.80 25.13 0.46
C THR A 919 66.33 25.01 0.37
N VAL A 920 66.95 24.01 1.03
CA VAL A 920 68.39 23.75 1.01
C VAL A 920 68.66 22.29 0.61
N LEU A 921 68.56 22.00 -0.69
CA LEU A 921 69.27 20.93 -1.43
C LEU A 921 68.77 20.86 -2.90
N GLN A 922 69.13 21.87 -3.71
CA GLN A 922 69.04 21.79 -5.17
C GLN A 922 70.41 22.07 -5.81
N SER A 923 71.20 21.01 -5.99
CA SER A 923 72.35 20.98 -6.90
C SER A 923 72.85 19.54 -7.07
N GLU A 924 72.47 18.87 -8.17
CA GLU A 924 73.38 18.28 -9.19
C GLU A 924 72.66 17.28 -10.13
N ASP A 925 73.07 17.32 -11.39
CA ASP A 925 73.08 16.30 -12.45
C ASP A 925 71.79 15.57 -12.91
N GLU A 926 71.13 16.21 -13.89
CA GLU A 926 71.04 15.78 -15.31
C GLU A 926 70.74 14.32 -15.78
N LYS A 927 70.05 14.29 -16.94
CA LYS A 927 70.10 13.29 -18.05
C LYS A 927 69.29 11.99 -17.95
N ASN A 928 68.07 12.10 -18.46
CA ASN A 928 67.42 11.24 -19.48
C ASN A 928 67.77 9.74 -19.54
N LYS A 929 66.72 8.91 -19.42
CA LYS A 929 66.43 7.89 -20.43
C LYS A 929 64.93 7.56 -20.50
N ASP A 930 64.46 7.33 -21.72
CA ASP A 930 63.04 7.24 -22.07
C ASP A 930 62.41 5.85 -21.88
N VAL A 931 61.10 5.81 -22.18
CA VAL A 931 60.25 4.66 -22.55
C VAL A 931 59.48 3.98 -21.41
N TYR A 932 58.15 4.15 -21.49
CA TYR A 932 57.12 3.40 -20.78
C TYR A 932 57.19 1.88 -21.06
N ILE A 933 56.81 1.06 -20.07
CA ILE A 933 55.58 0.22 -20.12
C ILE A 933 55.34 -0.48 -18.77
N THR A 934 54.07 -0.66 -18.43
CA THR A 934 53.52 -1.35 -17.24
C THR A 934 53.86 -2.86 -17.21
N PRO A 935 53.98 -3.51 -16.03
CA PRO A 935 52.77 -4.06 -15.39
C PRO A 935 52.74 -4.18 -13.84
N VAL A 936 51.53 -3.98 -13.29
CA VAL A 936 50.83 -4.76 -12.26
C VAL A 936 51.64 -5.77 -11.41
N LYS A 937 51.68 -5.58 -10.08
CA LYS A 937 51.26 -6.64 -9.13
C LYS A 937 50.98 -6.21 -7.67
N GLU A 938 50.30 -7.12 -6.98
CA GLU A 938 49.71 -7.03 -5.63
C GLU A 938 50.71 -6.75 -4.50
N VAL A 939 50.25 -6.07 -3.44
CA VAL A 939 50.99 -5.91 -2.18
C VAL A 939 50.42 -6.84 -1.10
N LYS A 940 51.29 -7.62 -0.44
CA LYS A 940 50.94 -8.35 0.79
C LYS A 940 51.91 -8.05 1.95
N ALA A 941 51.48 -7.11 2.77
CA ALA A 941 51.67 -6.98 4.22
C ALA A 941 52.97 -7.46 4.91
N THR A 942 53.65 -6.53 5.61
CA THR A 942 54.20 -6.83 6.94
C THR A 942 54.21 -5.61 7.89
N ARG A 943 53.69 -5.81 9.11
CA ARG A 943 54.20 -5.40 10.45
C ARG A 943 55.16 -4.18 10.54
N THR A 944 55.06 -3.23 11.48
CA THR A 944 54.35 -3.16 12.80
C THR A 944 54.20 -1.65 13.23
N LYS A 945 54.06 -1.13 14.49
CA LYS A 945 54.32 -1.59 15.88
C LYS A 945 53.68 -0.68 16.96
N SER A 946 53.22 -1.27 18.09
CA SER A 946 53.15 -0.65 19.45
C SER A 946 52.16 0.53 19.70
N THR A 947 51.67 0.86 20.92
CA THR A 947 51.97 0.37 22.29
C THR A 947 50.81 0.57 23.30
N GLN A 948 50.85 -0.15 24.44
CA GLN A 948 50.13 0.10 25.74
C GLN A 948 48.61 -0.20 25.82
N GLN A 949 48.01 -0.62 26.96
CA GLN A 949 48.53 -1.13 28.25
C GLN A 949 47.47 -2.00 28.99
N LYS A 950 47.89 -3.10 29.67
CA LYS A 950 47.25 -3.79 30.84
C LYS A 950 45.79 -4.33 30.71
N THR A 951 45.35 -5.45 31.32
CA THR A 951 46.03 -6.55 32.05
C THR A 951 45.22 -7.87 32.02
N ASN A 952 45.95 -9.00 31.96
CA ASN A 952 45.71 -10.34 32.54
C ASN A 952 44.55 -10.51 33.58
N ARG A 953 43.89 -11.68 33.76
CA ARG A 953 44.09 -13.08 33.27
C ARG A 953 42.84 -13.94 33.62
N GLY A 954 42.56 -15.05 32.92
CA GLY A 954 41.56 -16.04 33.40
C GLY A 954 41.02 -17.08 32.41
N ARG A 955 41.86 -17.96 31.83
CA ARG A 955 41.39 -19.05 30.93
C ARG A 955 40.87 -20.28 31.69
N ARG A 956 39.83 -20.94 31.14
CA ARG A 956 39.69 -22.42 31.15
C ARG A 956 39.18 -22.93 29.79
N LYS A 957 39.51 -24.17 29.43
CA LYS A 957 39.19 -24.85 28.16
C LYS A 957 38.23 -26.03 28.37
N VAL A 958 37.28 -26.24 27.45
CA VAL A 958 36.72 -27.53 26.96
C VAL A 958 36.27 -27.21 25.51
N ILE A 959 36.80 -27.76 24.40
CA ILE A 959 36.97 -29.13 23.88
C ILE A 959 35.67 -29.75 23.30
N ALA A 960 35.55 -29.69 21.96
CA ALA A 960 34.76 -30.57 21.07
C ALA A 960 35.32 -30.37 19.65
N SER A 961 36.16 -31.27 19.12
CA SER A 961 35.83 -32.48 18.34
C SER A 961 35.53 -32.19 16.86
N ALA A 962 36.34 -32.71 15.94
CA ALA A 962 36.29 -32.40 14.49
C ALA A 962 36.02 -33.64 13.62
N ARG A 963 35.25 -33.44 12.52
CA ARG A 963 35.10 -34.28 11.30
C ARG A 963 33.92 -33.73 10.47
N THR A 964 33.88 -33.72 9.13
CA THR A 964 34.95 -33.82 8.10
C THR A 964 34.45 -33.23 6.76
N ASN A 965 35.39 -32.81 5.91
CA ASN A 965 35.27 -32.39 4.50
C ASN A 965 34.00 -32.79 3.70
N ARG A 966 33.50 -31.85 2.89
CA ARG A 966 33.39 -32.05 1.42
C ARG A 966 33.47 -30.73 0.64
N ARG A 967 33.79 -30.85 -0.65
CA ARG A 967 34.12 -29.74 -1.57
C ARG A 967 32.89 -28.86 -1.86
N ARG A 968 33.10 -27.55 -2.04
CA ARG A 968 32.27 -26.72 -2.94
C ARG A 968 33.02 -26.58 -4.27
N GLN A 969 32.30 -26.66 -5.38
CA GLN A 969 32.79 -26.20 -6.69
C GLN A 969 32.49 -24.71 -6.85
N THR A 970 33.27 -24.08 -7.74
CA THR A 970 33.05 -22.73 -8.24
C THR A 970 31.95 -22.73 -9.29
N VAL A 971 31.09 -21.71 -9.25
CA VAL A 971 30.38 -21.17 -10.42
C VAL A 971 30.56 -19.65 -10.31
N GLU A 972 30.95 -19.01 -11.41
CA GLU A 972 31.12 -17.56 -11.44
C GLU A 972 29.76 -16.83 -11.44
N ALA A 973 29.72 -15.67 -10.79
CA ALA A 973 28.61 -14.73 -10.87
C ALA A 973 29.10 -13.50 -11.61
N GLU A 974 28.81 -13.42 -12.91
CA GLU A 974 29.12 -12.24 -13.72
C GLU A 974 28.24 -11.06 -13.32
N ALA A 975 28.79 -9.85 -13.44
CA ALA A 975 28.10 -8.62 -13.05
C ALA A 975 27.29 -8.06 -14.21
N ASN A 976 26.00 -7.80 -13.99
CA ASN A 976 25.17 -6.94 -14.83
C ASN A 976 24.52 -5.86 -13.96
N SER A 977 25.25 -4.76 -13.76
CA SER A 977 24.89 -3.66 -12.85
C SER A 977 24.29 -2.46 -13.58
N GLU A 978 23.25 -2.67 -14.41
CA GLU A 978 22.55 -1.59 -15.12
C GLU A 978 21.11 -2.02 -15.49
N ARG A 979 20.13 -1.74 -14.61
CA ARG A 979 18.65 -1.64 -14.89
C ARG A 979 17.72 -1.50 -13.66
N TYR A 980 18.23 -1.34 -12.43
CA TYR A 980 17.39 -1.17 -11.23
C TYR A 980 17.16 0.30 -10.85
N ALA A 981 16.26 0.97 -11.57
CA ALA A 981 15.83 2.35 -11.25
C ALA A 981 14.37 2.69 -11.60
N MET A 982 13.59 1.77 -12.20
CA MET A 982 12.32 2.10 -12.88
C MET A 982 11.13 1.17 -12.49
N TYR A 983 11.19 0.55 -11.31
CA TYR A 983 10.12 -0.32 -10.78
C TYR A 983 9.74 0.01 -9.32
N ILE A 984 9.50 1.30 -9.09
CA ILE A 984 8.64 1.85 -8.03
C ILE A 984 7.77 2.91 -8.74
N TRP A 985 6.58 3.25 -8.19
CA TRP A 985 5.57 4.15 -8.80
C TRP A 985 4.71 3.55 -9.92
N ASN A 986 4.18 2.35 -9.71
CA ASN A 986 2.95 1.88 -10.36
C ASN A 986 2.04 1.18 -9.36
N MET A 987 1.35 2.00 -8.55
CA MET A 987 0.18 1.72 -7.69
C MET A 987 -0.53 3.05 -7.40
#